data_AF-A0A7W1F4G7-F1
#
_entry.id   AF-A0A7W1F4G7-F1
#
_cell.length_a   1.000
_cell.length_b   1.000
_cell.length_c   1.000
_cell.angle_alpha   90.00
_cell.angle_beta   90.00
_cell.angle_gamma   90.00
#
_symmetry.space_group_name_H-M   'P 1'
#
loop_
_entity.id
_entity.type
_entity.pdbx_description
1 polymer ?
#
loop_
_entity_poly.entity_id
_entity_poly.type
_entity_poly.pdbx_seq_one_letter_code
_entity_poly.pdbx_strand_id
1 'polypeptide(L)'
;MSQRLGFTLFEVAASLALIAVAVTSVLMLFPVGLKTQLHSRYQLYAAVKAEEMAEAFLQGDTFSAYTDTETPAPWDAPIGYRSQAPDLECKLSSTRYGVWPVPDAIARRIDSDGDVIKRLLDDGAQLSYSQPLSTTGEATWVWGANNWASGGNAIAMPNESQKLVFAVVGSPQHNALPTLPAKRWPYYSAYPSPPLHINRRGGMHMPAWGKMVPNWPRGNQWPLFAWEASAPGTPQPGTDPDIAVVMDAYLRPGTASQSYTGVLSTYTGMSPSLTALTEAGALTYLQAALWYCERKGLTPAFYDPAVLDGTLDFDASPEEWKQVQGMRFLAHAAACMTRWKTLAQLGGQPSTGPGYAVPSATPFGASTPSPAYTLTHDKITYLHERCLRLACAFASRYPYDWSVPRPINRAQMMDFPLIEYDLFSPPRTGLQFNQGADTAAQWRPLPASPISNPGVGMMFPDQAMNPIPDAGVRISNPAQYRAIWAPRDLPGPGPSDHVTLTAPFEPAERTRMIVFWAVDWMSYEDVETAPSAAIDASKFPFLAPLTRWQGATEIPLEKRERMKRQFTAFQMDPPFCNPERWNIWMNDMRLAGTGIAGETRAMTALTNSIGDLDWDTAACKRFSGVYGADRNLNRVLDRGPTPRSARMRAIEVARFLYYDPRVPVMLR
;
A
#
# COMPACT_ATOMS: atom_id res chain seq x y z
N MET A 1 20.44 -12.87 90.66
CA MET A 1 19.14 -13.13 90.00
C MET A 1 18.53 -11.80 89.62
N SER A 2 18.64 -11.41 88.35
CA SER A 2 17.98 -10.21 87.80
C SER A 2 16.49 -10.53 87.66
N GLN A 3 15.64 -9.96 88.51
CA GLN A 3 14.18 -10.02 88.33
C GLN A 3 13.84 -9.41 86.97
N ARG A 4 13.42 -10.25 86.02
CA ARG A 4 12.86 -9.78 84.76
C ARG A 4 11.49 -9.18 85.08
N LEU A 5 11.45 -7.85 85.21
CA LEU A 5 10.19 -7.13 85.27
C LEU A 5 9.51 -7.31 83.92
N GLY A 6 8.34 -7.95 83.92
CA GLY A 6 7.51 -8.08 82.71
C GLY A 6 7.03 -6.71 82.24
N PHE A 7 6.76 -6.57 80.94
CA PHE A 7 6.19 -5.35 80.37
C PHE A 7 4.88 -4.98 81.06
N THR A 8 4.70 -3.70 81.33
CA THR A 8 3.46 -3.15 81.87
C THR A 8 2.35 -3.18 80.81
N LEU A 9 1.09 -3.24 81.23
CA LEU A 9 -0.07 -3.20 80.33
C LEU A 9 -0.06 -1.94 79.44
N PHE A 10 0.46 -0.82 79.97
CA PHE A 10 0.63 0.43 79.22
C PHE A 10 1.67 0.30 78.10
N GLU A 11 2.83 -0.29 78.35
CA GLU A 11 3.85 -0.54 77.32
C GLU A 11 3.34 -1.46 76.22
N VAL A 12 2.57 -2.49 76.59
CA VAL A 12 1.91 -3.39 75.62
C VAL A 12 0.88 -2.61 74.79
N ALA A 13 0.03 -1.80 75.41
CA ALA A 13 -0.98 -0.99 74.72
C ALA A 13 -0.36 0.04 73.77
N ALA A 14 0.70 0.75 74.21
CA ALA A 14 1.44 1.69 73.37
C ALA A 14 2.13 0.99 72.19
N SER A 15 2.73 -0.19 72.42
CA SER A 15 3.34 -0.99 71.36
C SER A 15 2.31 -1.47 70.33
N LEU A 16 1.13 -1.93 70.77
CA LEU A 16 0.04 -2.32 69.87
C LEU A 16 -0.49 -1.12 69.07
N ALA A 17 -0.62 0.06 69.68
CA ALA A 17 -1.03 1.27 68.99
C ALA A 17 -0.01 1.69 67.91
N LEU A 18 1.29 1.63 68.21
CA LEU A 18 2.34 1.91 67.23
C LEU A 18 2.32 0.93 66.05
N ILE A 19 2.14 -0.37 66.32
CA ILE A 19 2.01 -1.39 65.26
C ILE A 19 0.76 -1.14 64.42
N ALA A 20 -0.38 -0.83 65.05
CA ALA A 20 -1.62 -0.53 64.34
C ALA A 20 -1.44 0.68 63.40
N VAL A 21 -0.84 1.78 63.90
CA VAL A 21 -0.54 2.97 63.08
C VAL A 21 0.41 2.62 61.94
N ALA A 22 1.46 1.83 62.19
CA ALA A 22 2.40 1.42 61.15
C ALA A 22 1.72 0.57 60.06
N VAL A 23 0.93 -0.44 60.44
CA VAL A 23 0.20 -1.30 59.50
C VAL A 23 -0.83 -0.50 58.71
N THR A 24 -1.62 0.35 59.37
CA THR A 24 -2.59 1.21 58.69
C THR A 24 -1.91 2.20 57.74
N SER A 25 -0.76 2.78 58.12
CA SER A 25 0.01 3.67 57.25
C SER A 25 0.51 2.95 56.00
N VAL A 26 1.03 1.73 56.14
CA VAL A 26 1.44 0.90 54.99
C VAL A 26 0.23 0.53 54.13
N LEU A 27 -0.88 0.12 54.74
CA LEU A 27 -2.14 -0.19 54.04
C LEU A 27 -2.69 1.01 53.25
N MET A 28 -2.54 2.23 53.79
CA MET A 28 -2.92 3.47 53.11
C MET A 28 -2.03 3.80 51.90
N LEU A 29 -0.80 3.27 51.84
CA LEU A 29 0.11 3.45 50.69
C LEU A 29 -0.17 2.47 49.54
N PHE A 30 -0.80 1.32 49.78
CA PHE A 30 -1.07 0.33 48.73
C PHE A 30 -1.89 0.90 47.55
N PRO A 31 -2.98 1.66 47.74
CA PRO A 31 -3.72 2.23 46.63
C PRO A 31 -2.87 3.18 45.77
N VAL A 32 -1.96 3.93 46.40
CA VAL A 32 -1.03 4.82 45.69
C VAL A 32 -0.02 3.98 44.88
N GLY A 33 0.58 2.95 45.50
CA GLY A 33 1.48 2.04 44.82
C GLY A 33 0.83 1.32 43.62
N LEU A 34 -0.41 0.84 43.77
CA LEU A 34 -1.18 0.22 42.69
C LEU A 34 -1.49 1.21 41.56
N LYS A 35 -1.87 2.45 41.89
CA LYS A 35 -2.10 3.49 40.87
C LYS A 35 -0.83 3.82 40.09
N THR A 36 0.31 3.94 40.78
CA THR A 36 1.60 4.17 40.14
C THR A 36 1.99 3.00 39.24
N GLN A 37 1.84 1.75 39.72
CA GLN A 37 2.11 0.56 38.92
C GLN A 37 1.21 0.47 37.68
N LEU A 38 -0.09 0.75 37.82
CA LEU A 38 -1.03 0.80 36.70
C LEU A 38 -0.64 1.90 35.70
N HIS A 39 -0.29 3.09 36.18
CA HIS A 39 0.16 4.19 35.33
C HIS A 39 1.42 3.82 34.53
N SER A 40 2.44 3.24 35.18
CA SER A 40 3.66 2.77 34.50
C SER A 40 3.37 1.66 33.50
N ARG A 41 2.39 0.79 33.77
CA ARG A 41 1.96 -0.24 32.81
C ARG A 41 1.33 0.37 31.56
N TYR A 42 0.46 1.38 31.72
CA TYR A 42 -0.11 2.09 30.56
C TYR A 42 0.93 2.91 29.79
N GLN A 43 1.97 3.45 30.46
CA GLN A 43 3.10 4.08 29.78
C GLN A 43 3.83 3.10 28.86
N LEU A 44 4.06 1.86 29.32
CA LEU A 44 4.66 0.81 28.50
C LEU A 44 3.75 0.44 27.32
N TYR A 45 2.43 0.30 27.54
CA TYR A 45 1.49 0.04 26.45
C TYR A 45 1.42 1.17 25.43
N ALA A 46 1.49 2.42 25.88
CA ALA A 46 1.54 3.57 24.99
C ALA A 46 2.82 3.60 24.15
N ALA A 47 3.98 3.27 24.75
CA ALA A 47 5.24 3.18 24.03
C ALA A 47 5.23 2.08 22.97
N VAL A 48 4.80 0.87 23.34
CA VAL A 48 4.69 -0.27 22.40
C VAL A 48 3.70 0.07 21.27
N LYS A 49 2.58 0.73 21.59
CA LYS A 49 1.61 1.11 20.56
C LYS A 49 2.16 2.19 19.62
N ALA A 50 2.89 3.17 20.15
CA ALA A 50 3.53 4.20 19.31
C ALA A 50 4.57 3.59 18.36
N GLU A 51 5.35 2.60 18.84
CA GLU A 51 6.31 1.85 18.01
C GLU A 51 5.60 1.05 16.92
N GLU A 52 4.54 0.29 17.25
CA GLU A 52 3.72 -0.42 16.27
C GLU A 52 3.12 0.53 15.21
N MET A 53 2.61 1.69 15.64
CA MET A 53 2.08 2.71 14.73
C MET A 53 3.16 3.23 13.77
N ALA A 54 4.38 3.46 14.27
CA ALA A 54 5.50 3.88 13.44
C ALA A 54 5.91 2.81 12.43
N GLU A 55 6.01 1.55 12.85
CA GLU A 55 6.33 0.42 11.96
C GLU A 55 5.24 0.22 10.89
N ALA A 56 3.97 0.22 11.29
CA ALA A 56 2.84 0.09 10.38
C ALA A 56 2.79 1.24 9.36
N PHE A 57 3.10 2.46 9.80
CA PHE A 57 3.17 3.63 8.92
C PHE A 57 4.28 3.49 7.87
N LEU A 58 5.46 2.99 8.28
CA LEU A 58 6.60 2.74 7.39
C LEU A 58 6.32 1.61 6.39
N GLN A 59 5.61 0.56 6.79
CA GLN A 59 5.33 -0.60 5.93
C GLN A 59 4.15 -0.37 4.99
N GLY A 60 3.22 0.51 5.34
CA GLY A 60 1.86 0.49 4.80
C GLY A 60 1.72 0.73 3.28
N ASP A 61 2.67 1.43 2.65
CA ASP A 61 2.61 1.73 1.21
C ASP A 61 3.24 0.63 0.34
N THR A 62 4.09 -0.23 0.90
CA THR A 62 4.82 -1.23 0.09
C THR A 62 4.01 -2.49 -0.19
N PHE A 63 3.04 -2.81 0.69
CA PHE A 63 2.56 -4.19 0.80
C PHE A 63 1.27 -4.51 0.03
N SER A 64 0.53 -3.52 -0.50
CA SER A 64 -0.72 -3.79 -1.19
C SER A 64 -0.85 -2.97 -2.47
N ALA A 65 -0.45 -3.56 -3.60
CA ALA A 65 -0.81 -3.05 -4.91
C ALA A 65 -2.31 -2.85 -5.11
N TYR A 66 -3.14 -3.49 -4.28
CA TYR A 66 -4.58 -3.36 -4.32
C TYR A 66 -5.13 -2.16 -3.55
N THR A 67 -4.40 -1.57 -2.60
CA THR A 67 -4.90 -0.40 -1.84
C THR A 67 -4.82 0.89 -2.65
N ASP A 68 -3.80 1.00 -3.50
CA ASP A 68 -3.62 2.16 -4.37
C ASP A 68 -3.95 1.74 -5.79
N THR A 69 -5.25 1.51 -6.03
CA THR A 69 -5.73 1.22 -7.38
C THR A 69 -5.37 2.40 -8.27
N GLU A 70 -4.62 2.11 -9.33
CA GLU A 70 -4.38 3.12 -10.36
C GLU A 70 -5.66 3.35 -11.13
N THR A 71 -5.78 4.48 -11.80
CA THR A 71 -7.01 4.80 -12.52
C THR A 71 -6.75 5.61 -13.78
N PRO A 72 -7.70 5.64 -14.71
CA PRO A 72 -7.61 6.46 -15.92
C PRO A 72 -7.41 7.95 -15.64
N ALA A 73 -8.15 8.48 -14.65
CA ALA A 73 -8.17 9.89 -14.28
C ALA A 73 -7.89 10.05 -12.78
N PRO A 74 -7.25 11.14 -12.34
CA PRO A 74 -6.77 11.28 -10.96
C PRO A 74 -7.90 11.33 -9.92
N TRP A 75 -9.11 11.72 -10.33
CA TRP A 75 -10.33 11.67 -9.53
C TRP A 75 -11.03 10.31 -9.60
N ASP A 76 -10.53 9.32 -10.32
CA ASP A 76 -11.11 7.97 -10.24
C ASP A 76 -10.45 7.13 -9.17
N ALA A 77 -9.25 7.52 -8.72
CA ALA A 77 -8.52 6.83 -7.67
C ALA A 77 -8.97 7.25 -6.27
N PRO A 78 -9.26 6.30 -5.38
CA PRO A 78 -9.53 6.52 -3.96
C PRO A 78 -8.59 7.47 -3.23
N ILE A 79 -7.29 7.27 -3.43
CA ILE A 79 -6.26 8.00 -2.68
C ILE A 79 -6.22 9.47 -3.11
N GLY A 80 -6.62 9.75 -4.35
CA GLY A 80 -6.72 11.09 -4.91
C GLY A 80 -7.73 12.00 -4.20
N TYR A 81 -8.72 11.44 -3.50
CA TYR A 81 -9.75 12.21 -2.81
C TYR A 81 -9.33 12.72 -1.43
N ARG A 82 -8.13 12.37 -0.97
CA ARG A 82 -7.65 12.67 0.39
C ARG A 82 -6.32 13.40 0.33
N SER A 83 -6.33 14.70 0.59
CA SER A 83 -5.08 15.46 0.83
C SER A 83 -4.32 14.98 2.06
N GLN A 84 -5.05 14.44 3.05
CA GLN A 84 -4.54 13.91 4.31
C GLN A 84 -4.30 12.38 4.27
N ALA A 85 -4.43 11.71 3.13
CA ALA A 85 -4.15 10.27 3.04
C ALA A 85 -2.77 9.89 3.59
N PRO A 86 -1.71 10.70 3.43
CA PRO A 86 -0.40 10.40 4.00
C PRO A 86 -0.32 10.61 5.51
N ASP A 87 -1.29 11.27 6.15
CA ASP A 87 -1.25 11.53 7.59
C ASP A 87 -1.33 10.22 8.38
N LEU A 88 -0.54 10.13 9.46
CA LEU A 88 -0.40 8.94 10.30
C LEU A 88 -1.75 8.31 10.67
N GLU A 89 -2.66 9.10 11.23
CA GLU A 89 -3.98 8.64 11.67
C GLU A 89 -4.88 8.20 10.51
N CYS A 90 -4.78 8.85 9.34
CA CYS A 90 -5.57 8.49 8.17
C CYS A 90 -5.08 7.19 7.53
N LYS A 91 -3.76 7.01 7.49
CA LYS A 91 -3.11 5.81 6.96
C LYS A 91 -3.31 4.61 7.87
N LEU A 92 -3.20 4.81 9.18
CA LEU A 92 -3.37 3.74 10.17
C LEU A 92 -4.83 3.41 10.50
N SER A 93 -5.78 4.31 10.18
CA SER A 93 -7.23 4.10 10.33
C SER A 93 -7.77 3.09 9.31
N SER A 94 -7.24 1.88 9.39
CA SER A 94 -7.45 0.78 8.46
C SER A 94 -7.57 -0.52 9.26
N THR A 95 -8.37 -1.45 8.76
CA THR A 95 -8.48 -2.79 9.37
C THR A 95 -7.16 -3.57 9.39
N ARG A 96 -6.17 -3.16 8.58
CA ARG A 96 -4.84 -3.79 8.55
C ARG A 96 -3.88 -3.22 9.59
N TYR A 97 -3.98 -1.93 9.88
CA TYR A 97 -3.02 -1.21 10.73
C TYR A 97 -3.56 -0.87 12.11
N GLY A 98 -4.84 -1.14 12.34
CA GLY A 98 -5.33 -1.39 13.69
C GLY A 98 -5.55 -0.18 14.55
N VAL A 99 -5.94 0.94 13.95
CA VAL A 99 -6.36 2.12 14.67
C VAL A 99 -7.81 2.38 14.34
N TRP A 100 -8.69 2.36 15.34
CA TRP A 100 -10.12 2.58 15.14
C TRP A 100 -10.61 3.78 15.93
N PRO A 101 -11.54 4.58 15.38
CA PRO A 101 -12.10 5.70 16.10
C PRO A 101 -12.99 5.20 17.26
N VAL A 102 -12.88 5.86 18.40
CA VAL A 102 -13.87 5.76 19.48
C VAL A 102 -15.15 6.47 19.01
N PRO A 103 -16.36 5.90 19.24
CA PRO A 103 -17.62 6.56 18.93
C PRO A 103 -17.66 8.01 19.42
N ASP A 104 -17.99 8.97 18.54
CA ASP A 104 -17.99 10.41 18.91
C ASP A 104 -18.88 10.68 20.13
N ALA A 105 -20.02 9.99 20.22
CA ALA A 105 -20.93 10.07 21.34
C ALA A 105 -20.32 9.60 22.67
N ILE A 106 -19.36 8.68 22.65
CA ILE A 106 -18.61 8.21 23.81
C ILE A 106 -17.41 9.13 24.06
N ALA A 107 -16.64 9.47 23.02
CA ALA A 107 -15.47 10.32 23.10
C ALA A 107 -15.78 11.67 23.79
N ARG A 108 -16.94 12.29 23.47
CA ARG A 108 -17.41 13.54 24.10
C ARG A 108 -17.78 13.43 25.59
N ARG A 109 -17.89 12.22 26.14
CA ARG A 109 -18.15 11.94 27.57
C ARG A 109 -16.88 11.68 28.36
N ILE A 110 -15.74 11.61 27.68
CA ILE A 110 -14.44 11.40 28.31
C ILE A 110 -13.84 12.76 28.64
N ASP A 111 -13.67 13.02 29.93
CA ASP A 111 -12.97 14.18 30.46
C ASP A 111 -11.46 13.94 30.46
N SER A 112 -10.68 15.00 30.34
CA SER A 112 -9.22 14.97 30.43
C SER A 112 -8.73 16.23 31.13
N ASP A 113 -7.51 16.18 31.66
CA ASP A 113 -6.91 17.33 32.32
C ASP A 113 -6.80 18.52 31.36
N GLY A 114 -7.35 19.67 31.77
CA GLY A 114 -7.37 20.88 30.93
C GLY A 114 -8.20 20.75 29.65
N ASP A 115 -9.22 19.87 29.65
CA ASP A 115 -10.16 19.67 28.54
C ASP A 115 -9.47 19.41 27.19
N VAL A 116 -8.32 18.75 27.19
CA VAL A 116 -7.53 18.49 25.97
C VAL A 116 -8.33 17.66 24.97
N ILE A 117 -8.94 16.54 25.38
CA ILE A 117 -9.78 15.70 24.52
C ILE A 117 -10.94 16.50 23.94
N LYS A 118 -11.63 17.29 24.78
CA LYS A 118 -12.76 18.13 24.33
C LYS A 118 -12.31 19.12 23.26
N ARG A 119 -11.22 19.85 23.49
CA ARG A 119 -10.66 20.80 22.50
C ARG A 119 -10.32 20.11 21.20
N LEU A 120 -9.65 18.96 21.25
CA LEU A 120 -9.30 18.19 20.05
C LEU A 120 -10.54 17.76 19.26
N LEU A 121 -11.58 17.25 19.93
CA LEU A 121 -12.83 16.85 19.28
C LEU A 121 -13.62 18.05 18.71
N ASP A 122 -13.52 19.22 19.34
CA ASP A 122 -14.14 20.45 18.85
C ASP A 122 -13.37 21.04 17.65
N ASP A 123 -12.06 20.83 17.59
CA ASP A 123 -11.19 21.16 16.45
C ASP A 123 -11.30 20.14 15.30
N GLY A 124 -12.13 19.10 15.44
CA GLY A 124 -12.41 18.09 14.41
C GLY A 124 -11.48 16.88 14.41
N ALA A 125 -10.60 16.73 15.42
CA ALA A 125 -9.82 15.53 15.60
C ALA A 125 -10.69 14.34 16.03
N GLN A 126 -10.13 13.13 15.94
CA GLN A 126 -10.78 11.90 16.38
C GLN A 126 -9.99 11.27 17.52
N LEU A 127 -10.71 10.75 18.51
CA LEU A 127 -10.13 9.88 19.53
C LEU A 127 -10.13 8.45 18.97
N SER A 128 -9.01 7.75 19.07
CA SER A 128 -8.82 6.42 18.50
C SER A 128 -8.33 5.43 19.56
N TYR A 129 -8.50 4.13 19.30
CA TYR A 129 -8.00 3.04 20.13
C TYR A 129 -7.33 1.97 19.27
N SER A 130 -6.52 1.13 19.90
CA SER A 130 -5.87 0.00 19.23
C SER A 130 -6.88 -1.11 18.96
N GLN A 131 -6.93 -1.55 17.71
CA GLN A 131 -7.68 -2.70 17.28
C GLN A 131 -7.00 -3.99 17.76
N PRO A 132 -7.77 -5.01 18.21
CA PRO A 132 -7.19 -6.25 18.72
C PRO A 132 -6.44 -7.17 17.76
N LEU A 133 -6.73 -7.15 16.46
CA LEU A 133 -6.25 -8.15 15.52
C LEU A 133 -5.00 -7.72 14.73
N SER A 134 -4.75 -6.42 14.59
CA SER A 134 -3.58 -5.89 13.89
C SER A 134 -2.29 -6.21 14.66
N THR A 135 -2.35 -6.07 15.98
CA THR A 135 -1.27 -6.21 16.95
C THR A 135 -0.77 -7.64 17.09
N THR A 136 -1.62 -8.63 16.83
CA THR A 136 -1.24 -10.04 17.01
C THR A 136 -0.57 -10.65 15.77
N GLY A 137 -0.61 -9.96 14.61
CA GLY A 137 -0.06 -10.48 13.36
C GLY A 137 -0.80 -11.73 12.81
N GLU A 138 -1.85 -12.19 13.47
CA GLU A 138 -2.49 -13.49 13.19
C GLU A 138 -3.57 -13.43 12.09
N ALA A 139 -4.07 -12.25 11.70
CA ALA A 139 -5.34 -12.15 10.96
C ALA A 139 -5.29 -11.66 9.51
N THR A 140 -4.18 -11.10 9.00
CA THR A 140 -4.21 -10.47 7.66
C THR A 140 -3.98 -11.42 6.49
N TRP A 141 -3.39 -12.61 6.69
CA TRP A 141 -2.98 -13.48 5.59
C TRP A 141 -3.90 -14.65 5.25
N VAL A 142 -4.98 -14.88 6.01
CA VAL A 142 -5.87 -15.99 5.69
C VAL A 142 -6.88 -15.57 4.63
N TRP A 143 -6.42 -15.57 3.37
CA TRP A 143 -7.16 -15.29 2.12
C TRP A 143 -8.38 -16.20 1.85
N GLY A 144 -8.79 -17.01 2.82
CA GLY A 144 -10.02 -17.76 2.79
C GLY A 144 -10.98 -17.21 3.84
N ALA A 145 -12.07 -16.60 3.38
CA ALA A 145 -13.25 -16.26 4.19
C ALA A 145 -13.76 -17.42 5.08
N ASN A 146 -13.28 -18.65 4.85
CA ASN A 146 -13.65 -19.83 5.62
C ASN A 146 -12.90 -19.98 6.95
N ASN A 147 -11.68 -19.42 7.11
CA ASN A 147 -10.93 -19.59 8.37
C ASN A 147 -11.16 -18.50 9.42
N TRP A 148 -11.82 -17.40 9.05
CA TRP A 148 -12.40 -16.47 10.05
C TRP A 148 -13.56 -17.12 10.81
N ALA A 149 -14.27 -18.05 10.14
CA ALA A 149 -15.38 -18.79 10.71
C ALA A 149 -14.94 -20.04 11.51
N SER A 150 -13.83 -20.69 11.15
CA SER A 150 -13.32 -21.87 11.85
C SER A 150 -12.35 -21.55 12.99
N GLY A 151 -12.88 -20.89 14.04
CA GLY A 151 -12.57 -21.22 15.43
C GLY A 151 -11.12 -21.24 15.91
N GLY A 152 -10.18 -20.60 15.21
CA GLY A 152 -8.88 -20.30 15.80
C GLY A 152 -9.12 -19.46 17.05
N ASN A 153 -8.63 -19.91 18.20
CA ASN A 153 -8.67 -19.16 19.46
C ASN A 153 -7.97 -17.82 19.23
N ALA A 154 -8.70 -16.82 18.72
CA ALA A 154 -8.22 -15.46 18.68
C ALA A 154 -7.84 -15.14 20.12
N ILE A 155 -6.55 -14.98 20.37
CA ILE A 155 -6.04 -14.68 21.69
C ILE A 155 -6.78 -13.40 22.10
N ALA A 156 -7.67 -13.50 23.10
CA ALA A 156 -8.37 -12.35 23.62
C ALA A 156 -7.28 -11.37 24.06
N MET A 157 -7.15 -10.26 23.33
CA MET A 157 -6.15 -9.26 23.68
C MET A 157 -6.39 -8.80 25.12
N PRO A 158 -5.33 -8.45 25.87
CA PRO A 158 -5.52 -7.90 27.19
C PRO A 158 -6.46 -6.69 27.11
N ASN A 159 -7.61 -6.75 27.80
CA ASN A 159 -8.62 -5.69 27.84
C ASN A 159 -8.00 -4.30 28.13
N GLU A 160 -6.86 -4.26 28.81
CA GLU A 160 -6.13 -3.03 29.14
C GLU A 160 -5.60 -2.29 27.91
N SER A 161 -5.17 -2.99 26.86
CA SER A 161 -4.72 -2.35 25.60
C SER A 161 -5.83 -1.57 24.92
N GLN A 162 -7.08 -2.02 25.04
CA GLN A 162 -8.26 -1.35 24.51
C GLN A 162 -8.72 -0.17 25.39
N LYS A 163 -8.31 -0.14 26.68
CA LYS A 163 -8.50 1.04 27.55
C LYS A 163 -7.53 2.17 27.23
N LEU A 164 -6.52 1.89 26.41
CA LEU A 164 -5.64 2.91 25.88
C LEU A 164 -6.29 3.57 24.67
N VAL A 165 -6.54 4.86 24.78
CA VAL A 165 -7.04 5.71 23.69
C VAL A 165 -6.00 6.77 23.37
N PHE A 166 -6.02 7.29 22.15
CA PHE A 166 -5.10 8.33 21.73
C PHE A 166 -5.71 9.25 20.69
N ALA A 167 -5.11 10.43 20.55
CA ALA A 167 -5.44 11.38 19.50
C ALA A 167 -4.15 12.00 18.98
N VAL A 168 -4.20 12.49 17.75
CA VAL A 168 -3.12 13.26 17.15
C VAL A 168 -3.42 14.74 17.34
N VAL A 169 -2.48 15.43 17.99
CA VAL A 169 -2.53 16.87 18.26
C VAL A 169 -1.68 17.60 17.24
N GLY A 170 -2.23 18.70 16.72
CA GLY A 170 -1.62 19.53 15.69
C GLY A 170 -2.43 19.48 14.40
N SER A 171 -2.35 20.58 13.63
CA SER A 171 -3.04 20.68 12.35
C SER A 171 -2.62 19.55 11.41
N PRO A 172 -3.57 18.96 10.65
CA PRO A 172 -3.25 18.04 9.57
C PRO A 172 -2.19 18.66 8.66
N GLN A 173 -1.18 17.88 8.32
CA GLN A 173 -0.08 18.38 7.51
C GLN A 173 -0.38 18.08 6.07
N HIS A 174 -0.24 19.09 5.20
CA HIS A 174 -0.18 18.80 3.79
C HIS A 174 1.19 18.15 3.51
N ASN A 175 1.15 16.83 3.46
CA ASN A 175 2.29 15.96 3.25
C ASN A 175 2.51 15.75 1.76
N ALA A 176 3.73 15.34 1.39
CA ALA A 176 3.93 14.93 0.01
C ALA A 176 3.11 13.69 -0.29
N LEU A 177 2.56 13.65 -1.50
CA LEU A 177 1.89 12.49 -2.04
C LEU A 177 2.96 11.43 -2.32
N PRO A 178 2.89 10.26 -1.65
CA PRO A 178 3.87 9.18 -1.88
C PRO A 178 3.76 8.59 -3.28
N THR A 179 2.61 8.77 -3.93
CA THR A 179 2.29 8.31 -5.28
C THR A 179 1.44 9.35 -6.00
N LEU A 180 1.34 9.25 -7.33
CA LEU A 180 0.39 10.08 -8.08
C LEU A 180 -1.04 9.64 -7.80
N PRO A 181 -2.01 10.59 -7.76
CA PRO A 181 -3.41 10.24 -7.53
C PRO A 181 -3.93 9.12 -8.43
N ALA A 182 -3.69 9.16 -9.74
CA ALA A 182 -4.13 8.10 -10.65
C ALA A 182 -3.07 7.00 -10.90
N LYS A 183 -1.91 7.04 -10.24
CA LYS A 183 -0.79 6.16 -10.58
C LYS A 183 0.12 5.86 -9.40
N ARG A 184 0.38 4.58 -9.14
CA ARG A 184 1.15 4.10 -7.99
C ARG A 184 2.68 4.16 -8.20
N TRP A 185 3.17 5.10 -9.01
CA TRP A 185 4.61 5.26 -9.19
C TRP A 185 5.24 6.06 -8.04
N PRO A 186 6.50 5.78 -7.68
CA PRO A 186 7.41 4.84 -8.34
C PRO A 186 7.12 3.36 -8.03
N TYR A 187 7.25 2.47 -9.03
CA TYR A 187 7.31 1.03 -8.75
C TYR A 187 8.69 0.62 -8.26
N TYR A 188 8.72 -0.41 -7.43
CA TYR A 188 9.95 -1.06 -6.99
C TYR A 188 10.06 -2.45 -7.58
N SER A 189 11.26 -2.85 -7.96
CA SER A 189 11.55 -4.24 -8.36
C SER A 189 12.87 -4.71 -7.76
N ALA A 190 13.05 -6.03 -7.62
CA ALA A 190 14.39 -6.59 -7.43
C ALA A 190 15.31 -6.10 -8.56
N TYR A 191 16.58 -5.88 -8.28
CA TYR A 191 17.56 -5.64 -9.33
C TYR A 191 18.74 -6.62 -9.18
N PRO A 192 19.17 -7.26 -10.28
CA PRO A 192 18.52 -7.29 -11.59
C PRO A 192 17.19 -8.08 -11.57
N SER A 193 16.26 -7.78 -12.49
CA SER A 193 14.96 -8.47 -12.61
C SER A 193 14.58 -8.73 -14.07
N PRO A 194 13.65 -9.66 -14.33
CA PRO A 194 13.04 -9.76 -15.65
C PRO A 194 12.13 -8.55 -15.93
N PRO A 195 11.59 -8.42 -17.16
CA PRO A 195 10.50 -7.48 -17.41
C PRO A 195 9.35 -7.70 -16.44
N LEU A 196 8.89 -6.59 -15.87
CA LEU A 196 7.82 -6.60 -14.91
C LEU A 196 6.50 -6.90 -15.59
N HIS A 197 5.72 -7.75 -14.95
CA HIS A 197 4.47 -8.23 -15.48
C HIS A 197 3.49 -8.55 -14.36
N ILE A 198 2.20 -8.46 -14.69
CA ILE A 198 1.13 -8.84 -13.77
C ILE A 198 0.36 -10.02 -14.35
N ASN A 199 0.11 -11.01 -13.50
CA ASN A 199 -0.80 -12.11 -13.81
C ASN A 199 -2.21 -11.73 -13.36
N ARG A 200 -3.15 -11.62 -14.30
CA ARG A 200 -4.47 -11.05 -14.04
C ARG A 200 -5.50 -12.12 -13.65
N ARG A 201 -5.81 -12.29 -12.35
CA ARG A 201 -7.10 -12.91 -11.94
C ARG A 201 -8.24 -12.00 -12.44
N GLY A 202 -8.96 -12.43 -13.45
CA GLY A 202 -9.86 -11.64 -14.30
C GLY A 202 -11.20 -11.28 -13.69
N GLY A 203 -11.14 -10.74 -12.48
CA GLY A 203 -12.17 -9.84 -11.94
C GLY A 203 -11.88 -8.36 -12.22
N MET A 204 -10.65 -7.97 -12.58
CA MET A 204 -10.26 -6.55 -12.77
C MET A 204 -10.06 -6.21 -14.25
N HIS A 205 -11.09 -5.75 -14.95
CA HIS A 205 -11.00 -5.45 -16.39
C HIS A 205 -10.27 -4.14 -16.66
N MET A 206 -9.06 -4.27 -17.21
CA MET A 206 -8.44 -3.23 -18.01
C MET A 206 -9.13 -3.16 -19.39
N PRO A 207 -9.12 -1.99 -20.04
CA PRO A 207 -9.46 -1.87 -21.45
C PRO A 207 -8.52 -2.77 -22.29
N ALA A 208 -8.96 -3.12 -23.49
CA ALA A 208 -8.44 -4.24 -24.28
C ALA A 208 -7.16 -3.94 -25.10
N TRP A 209 -6.33 -2.94 -24.74
CA TRP A 209 -5.41 -2.32 -25.72
C TRP A 209 -3.92 -2.46 -25.41
N GLY A 210 -3.54 -3.09 -24.29
CA GLY A 210 -2.17 -3.55 -24.11
C GLY A 210 -1.92 -4.69 -25.11
N LYS A 211 -0.66 -4.96 -25.47
CA LYS A 211 -0.35 -6.22 -26.15
C LYS A 211 -0.74 -7.35 -25.20
N MET A 212 -1.97 -7.85 -25.32
CA MET A 212 -2.30 -9.19 -24.87
C MET A 212 -1.30 -10.07 -25.60
N VAL A 213 -0.38 -10.69 -24.86
CA VAL A 213 0.36 -11.82 -25.39
C VAL A 213 -0.73 -12.81 -25.84
N PRO A 214 -0.94 -13.02 -27.16
CA PRO A 214 -2.17 -13.64 -27.65
C PRO A 214 -2.34 -15.04 -27.06
N ASN A 215 -3.54 -15.26 -26.53
CA ASN A 215 -4.17 -16.55 -26.17
C ASN A 215 -3.21 -17.65 -25.69
N TRP A 216 -3.15 -17.81 -24.37
CA TRP A 216 -3.00 -19.14 -23.79
C TRP A 216 -4.29 -19.94 -24.07
N PRO A 217 -4.26 -21.07 -24.78
CA PRO A 217 -5.48 -21.75 -25.21
C PRO A 217 -6.03 -22.61 -24.07
N ARG A 218 -6.70 -22.00 -23.10
CA ARG A 218 -7.69 -22.65 -22.23
C ARG A 218 -8.80 -21.67 -21.87
N GLY A 219 -10.05 -22.13 -21.96
CA GLY A 219 -11.19 -21.42 -21.40
C GLY A 219 -10.91 -21.02 -19.94
N ASN A 220 -11.12 -19.75 -19.62
CA ASN A 220 -10.87 -19.10 -18.32
C ASN A 220 -9.41 -18.84 -17.89
N GLN A 221 -8.44 -18.70 -18.80
CA GLN A 221 -7.07 -18.33 -18.40
C GLN A 221 -6.68 -16.87 -18.64
N TRP A 222 -6.01 -16.35 -17.62
CA TRP A 222 -5.67 -14.98 -17.32
C TRP A 222 -4.56 -14.42 -18.23
N PRO A 223 -4.77 -13.32 -18.96
CA PRO A 223 -3.71 -12.70 -19.75
C PRO A 223 -2.60 -12.14 -18.85
N LEU A 224 -1.35 -12.42 -19.20
CA LEU A 224 -0.14 -11.79 -18.66
C LEU A 224 0.14 -10.51 -19.43
N PHE A 225 0.40 -9.42 -18.72
CA PHE A 225 0.72 -8.12 -19.32
C PHE A 225 2.08 -7.65 -18.83
N ALA A 226 3.00 -7.40 -19.76
CA ALA A 226 4.23 -6.65 -19.50
C ALA A 226 3.93 -5.18 -19.72
N TRP A 227 3.71 -4.45 -18.63
CA TRP A 227 3.38 -3.02 -18.73
C TRP A 227 4.57 -2.21 -19.24
N GLU A 228 5.81 -2.64 -19.03
CA GLU A 228 6.98 -1.93 -19.56
C GLU A 228 7.07 -1.96 -21.10
N ALA A 229 6.27 -2.80 -21.77
CA ALA A 229 6.20 -2.89 -23.22
C ALA A 229 4.97 -2.15 -23.79
N SER A 230 5.20 -1.29 -24.80
CA SER A 230 4.09 -0.70 -25.57
C SER A 230 3.65 -1.60 -26.72
N ALA A 231 2.46 -1.34 -27.26
CA ALA A 231 2.11 -1.87 -28.58
C ALA A 231 3.03 -1.26 -29.66
N PRO A 232 3.41 -2.04 -30.70
CA PRO A 232 4.14 -1.51 -31.85
C PRO A 232 3.38 -0.34 -32.50
N GLY A 233 4.08 0.76 -32.81
CA GLY A 233 3.49 1.92 -33.49
C GLY A 233 2.78 2.93 -32.59
N THR A 234 2.63 2.66 -31.29
CA THR A 234 2.11 3.63 -30.31
C THR A 234 3.17 3.88 -29.23
N PRO A 235 4.15 4.77 -29.47
CA PRO A 235 5.14 5.10 -28.46
C PRO A 235 4.45 5.72 -27.25
N GLN A 236 4.60 5.10 -26.08
CA GLN A 236 4.21 5.70 -24.81
C GLN A 236 5.49 6.07 -24.04
N PRO A 237 5.52 7.20 -23.32
CA PRO A 237 6.69 7.59 -22.55
C PRO A 237 7.05 6.55 -21.48
N GLY A 238 8.33 6.19 -21.42
CA GLY A 238 8.84 5.21 -20.46
C GLY A 238 8.43 3.76 -20.75
N THR A 239 7.98 3.44 -21.96
CA THR A 239 7.83 2.06 -22.43
C THR A 239 8.55 1.84 -23.75
N ASP A 240 8.79 0.57 -24.07
CA ASP A 240 9.48 0.20 -25.29
C ASP A 240 8.85 -1.04 -25.93
N PRO A 241 8.41 -1.00 -27.20
CA PRO A 241 7.77 -2.16 -27.83
C PRO A 241 8.72 -3.37 -27.95
N ASP A 242 10.03 -3.14 -27.93
CA ASP A 242 11.04 -4.21 -28.01
C ASP A 242 11.16 -5.00 -26.69
N ILE A 243 10.65 -4.47 -25.56
CA ILE A 243 10.58 -5.22 -24.28
C ILE A 243 9.66 -6.42 -24.40
N ALA A 244 8.65 -6.39 -25.29
CA ALA A 244 7.77 -7.53 -25.53
C ALA A 244 8.54 -8.78 -26.00
N VAL A 245 9.58 -8.60 -26.82
CA VAL A 245 10.44 -9.70 -27.30
C VAL A 245 11.19 -10.35 -26.14
N VAL A 246 11.74 -9.52 -25.24
CA VAL A 246 12.45 -9.97 -24.04
C VAL A 246 11.50 -10.72 -23.10
N MET A 247 10.29 -10.20 -22.92
CA MET A 247 9.25 -10.81 -22.10
C MET A 247 8.78 -12.16 -22.66
N ASP A 248 8.53 -12.24 -23.97
CA ASP A 248 8.10 -13.47 -24.63
C ASP A 248 9.18 -14.55 -24.52
N ALA A 249 10.45 -14.20 -24.68
CA ALA A 249 11.57 -15.11 -24.48
C ALA A 249 11.69 -15.60 -23.02
N TYR A 250 11.43 -14.73 -22.05
CA TYR A 250 11.41 -15.08 -20.63
C TYR A 250 10.26 -16.02 -20.26
N LEU A 251 9.05 -15.77 -20.76
CA LEU A 251 7.85 -16.55 -20.43
C LEU A 251 7.72 -17.86 -21.21
N ARG A 252 8.33 -17.98 -22.39
CA ARG A 252 8.17 -19.13 -23.29
C ARG A 252 9.47 -19.90 -23.48
N PRO A 253 10.06 -20.46 -22.40
CA PRO A 253 11.30 -21.22 -22.51
C PRO A 253 11.07 -22.54 -23.27
N GLY A 254 11.38 -22.59 -24.58
CA GLY A 254 11.55 -23.87 -25.30
C GLY A 254 10.75 -24.11 -26.58
N THR A 255 10.01 -23.14 -27.13
CA THR A 255 9.29 -23.32 -28.42
C THR A 255 9.87 -22.44 -29.53
N ALA A 256 11.17 -22.54 -29.78
CA ALA A 256 11.90 -21.71 -30.73
C ALA A 256 11.49 -21.86 -32.22
N SER A 257 10.46 -22.64 -32.59
CA SER A 257 10.11 -22.80 -34.01
C SER A 257 8.63 -23.08 -34.35
N GLN A 258 7.69 -23.01 -33.40
CA GLN A 258 6.28 -23.16 -33.76
C GLN A 258 5.65 -21.79 -34.02
N SER A 259 5.72 -21.35 -35.27
CA SER A 259 4.90 -20.29 -35.83
C SER A 259 3.42 -20.56 -35.49
N TYR A 260 2.87 -19.81 -34.55
CA TYR A 260 1.54 -20.02 -33.99
C TYR A 260 0.43 -19.44 -34.89
N THR A 261 0.50 -19.70 -36.20
CA THR A 261 -0.56 -19.33 -37.15
C THR A 261 -1.56 -20.47 -37.41
N GLY A 262 -1.39 -21.67 -36.81
CA GLY A 262 -2.18 -22.85 -37.21
C GLY A 262 -2.69 -23.83 -36.14
N VAL A 263 -2.41 -23.67 -34.84
CA VAL A 263 -2.83 -24.69 -33.84
C VAL A 263 -3.66 -24.05 -32.72
N LEU A 264 -4.94 -23.88 -32.99
CA LEU A 264 -5.92 -23.33 -32.05
C LEU A 264 -6.84 -24.41 -31.42
N SER A 265 -6.59 -25.73 -31.62
CA SER A 265 -7.65 -26.72 -31.30
C SER A 265 -7.34 -27.90 -30.36
N THR A 266 -6.11 -28.25 -29.95
CA THR A 266 -5.94 -29.54 -29.21
C THR A 266 -4.83 -29.62 -28.14
N TYR A 267 -4.63 -28.57 -27.33
CA TYR A 267 -3.77 -28.65 -26.12
C TYR A 267 -4.57 -28.61 -24.81
N THR A 268 -5.21 -29.72 -24.46
CA THR A 268 -5.99 -29.90 -23.22
C THR A 268 -5.21 -30.54 -22.06
N GLY A 269 -3.92 -30.86 -22.22
CA GLY A 269 -3.10 -31.46 -21.16
C GLY A 269 -1.89 -30.59 -20.82
N MET A 270 -1.67 -30.35 -19.52
CA MET A 270 -0.53 -29.63 -18.93
C MET A 270 -0.50 -28.10 -19.14
N SER A 271 -0.82 -27.38 -18.06
CA SER A 271 -0.14 -26.11 -17.78
C SER A 271 1.36 -26.41 -17.83
N PRO A 272 2.20 -25.68 -18.60
CA PRO A 272 3.60 -25.59 -18.25
C PRO A 272 3.58 -24.81 -16.96
N SER A 273 3.49 -25.55 -15.88
CA SER A 273 4.01 -25.09 -14.62
C SER A 273 5.39 -24.51 -14.91
N LEU A 274 5.76 -23.47 -14.15
CA LEU A 274 7.13 -22.96 -14.02
C LEU A 274 8.18 -24.06 -13.70
N THR A 275 7.81 -25.34 -13.71
CA THR A 275 8.62 -26.53 -13.44
C THR A 275 9.43 -27.02 -14.63
N ALA A 276 9.28 -26.47 -15.85
CA ALA A 276 10.21 -26.76 -16.94
C ALA A 276 10.99 -25.51 -17.34
N LEU A 277 11.64 -24.86 -16.36
CA LEU A 277 12.79 -24.02 -16.67
C LEU A 277 13.79 -24.91 -17.44
N THR A 278 14.13 -24.56 -18.67
CA THR A 278 15.10 -25.29 -19.50
C THR A 278 16.32 -24.43 -19.76
N GLU A 279 17.48 -25.07 -19.99
CA GLU A 279 18.68 -24.36 -20.44
C GLU A 279 18.42 -23.58 -21.74
N ALA A 280 17.74 -24.20 -22.71
CA ALA A 280 17.39 -23.56 -23.99
C ALA A 280 16.53 -22.31 -23.79
N GLY A 281 15.62 -22.32 -22.82
CA GLY A 281 14.84 -21.16 -22.42
C GLY A 281 15.69 -20.03 -21.83
N ALA A 282 16.58 -20.36 -20.90
CA ALA A 282 17.50 -19.38 -20.32
C ALA A 282 18.43 -18.78 -21.39
N LEU A 283 18.90 -19.60 -22.34
CA LEU A 283 19.69 -19.16 -23.49
C LEU A 283 18.89 -18.21 -24.40
N THR A 284 17.65 -18.58 -24.74
CA THR A 284 16.77 -17.74 -25.57
C THR A 284 16.50 -16.39 -24.91
N TYR A 285 16.30 -16.38 -23.60
CA TYR A 285 16.13 -15.15 -22.83
C TYR A 285 17.39 -14.29 -22.83
N LEU A 286 18.58 -14.89 -22.66
CA LEU A 286 19.85 -14.18 -22.78
C LEU A 286 20.06 -13.58 -24.18
N GLN A 287 19.75 -14.34 -25.23
CA GLN A 287 19.79 -13.85 -26.62
C GLN A 287 18.81 -12.69 -26.83
N ALA A 288 17.60 -12.76 -26.28
CA ALA A 288 16.64 -11.67 -26.35
C ALA A 288 17.12 -10.40 -25.63
N ALA A 289 17.75 -10.55 -24.46
CA ALA A 289 18.33 -9.42 -23.73
C ALA A 289 19.52 -8.78 -24.47
N LEU A 290 20.40 -9.59 -25.08
CA LEU A 290 21.50 -9.11 -25.94
C LEU A 290 20.97 -8.38 -27.18
N TRP A 291 19.97 -8.96 -27.86
CA TRP A 291 19.29 -8.33 -28.98
C TRP A 291 18.68 -6.98 -28.57
N TYR A 292 18.02 -6.91 -27.40
CA TYR A 292 17.45 -5.66 -26.90
C TYR A 292 18.54 -4.60 -26.69
N CYS A 293 19.67 -4.96 -26.08
CA CYS A 293 20.81 -4.05 -25.90
C CYS A 293 21.29 -3.47 -27.24
N GLU A 294 21.57 -4.32 -28.23
CA GLU A 294 21.99 -3.88 -29.57
C GLU A 294 20.92 -3.02 -30.25
N ARG A 295 19.65 -3.43 -30.15
CA ARG A 295 18.51 -2.72 -30.74
C ARG A 295 18.32 -1.32 -30.15
N LYS A 296 18.67 -1.12 -28.87
CA LYS A 296 18.68 0.19 -28.21
C LYS A 296 19.98 0.98 -28.43
N GLY A 297 20.93 0.45 -29.19
CA GLY A 297 22.20 1.10 -29.49
C GLY A 297 23.23 1.01 -28.37
N LEU A 298 23.08 0.08 -27.42
CA LEU A 298 24.12 -0.21 -26.44
C LEU A 298 25.23 -0.95 -27.18
N THR A 299 26.41 -0.34 -27.22
CA THR A 299 27.56 -0.94 -27.90
C THR A 299 28.06 -2.17 -27.15
N PRO A 300 28.72 -3.13 -27.80
CA PRO A 300 29.38 -4.22 -27.10
C PRO A 300 30.35 -3.72 -26.01
N ALA A 301 31.03 -2.59 -26.20
CA ALA A 301 31.90 -2.01 -25.17
C ALA A 301 31.15 -1.66 -23.86
N PHE A 302 29.83 -1.45 -23.92
CA PHE A 302 29.02 -1.13 -22.75
C PHE A 302 28.74 -2.36 -21.87
N TYR A 303 28.34 -3.48 -22.47
CA TYR A 303 27.97 -4.71 -21.76
C TYR A 303 29.02 -5.83 -21.83
N ASP A 304 30.05 -5.66 -22.66
CA ASP A 304 31.18 -6.55 -22.90
C ASP A 304 32.50 -5.77 -23.05
N PRO A 305 32.93 -4.99 -22.04
CA PRO A 305 34.15 -4.21 -22.18
C PRO A 305 35.38 -5.12 -22.19
N ALA A 306 36.42 -4.69 -22.90
CA ALA A 306 37.72 -5.37 -22.89
C ALA A 306 38.38 -5.37 -21.50
N VAL A 307 38.04 -4.38 -20.66
CA VAL A 307 38.45 -4.30 -19.25
C VAL A 307 37.22 -4.09 -18.39
N LEU A 308 36.97 -5.02 -17.47
CA LEU A 308 35.77 -5.05 -16.63
C LEU A 308 35.80 -4.05 -15.47
N ASP A 309 36.87 -3.26 -15.32
CA ASP A 309 37.06 -2.23 -14.28
C ASP A 309 36.71 -0.79 -14.73
N GLY A 310 36.22 -0.64 -15.96
CA GLY A 310 35.90 0.65 -16.56
C GLY A 310 34.82 1.43 -15.81
N THR A 311 34.65 2.71 -16.17
CA THR A 311 33.62 3.57 -15.59
C THR A 311 32.23 2.95 -15.79
N LEU A 312 31.60 2.57 -14.68
CA LEU A 312 30.23 2.06 -14.61
C LEU A 312 29.19 3.20 -14.63
N ASP A 313 29.41 4.18 -15.51
CA ASP A 313 28.51 5.33 -15.70
C ASP A 313 27.68 5.16 -17.00
N PHE A 314 26.76 6.08 -17.25
CA PHE A 314 25.99 6.12 -18.49
C PHE A 314 26.87 6.48 -19.69
N ASP A 315 26.60 5.83 -20.83
CA ASP A 315 27.16 6.27 -22.11
C ASP A 315 26.42 7.52 -22.61
N ALA A 316 27.10 8.35 -23.41
CA ALA A 316 26.53 9.57 -24.00
C ALA A 316 25.38 9.31 -25.00
N SER A 317 25.12 8.04 -25.36
CA SER A 317 24.08 7.57 -26.27
C SER A 317 23.88 6.08 -25.98
N PRO A 318 22.67 5.55 -25.67
CA PRO A 318 21.29 6.05 -25.86
C PRO A 318 20.66 6.72 -24.62
N GLU A 319 19.33 6.97 -24.64
CA GLU A 319 18.55 7.41 -23.47
C GLU A 319 18.89 6.56 -22.23
N GLU A 320 19.28 7.23 -21.13
CA GLU A 320 19.86 6.58 -19.95
C GLU A 320 18.94 5.51 -19.33
N TRP A 321 17.62 5.70 -19.39
CA TRP A 321 16.68 4.68 -18.90
C TRP A 321 16.67 3.39 -19.73
N LYS A 322 16.92 3.46 -21.04
CA LYS A 322 17.07 2.27 -21.90
C LYS A 322 18.35 1.52 -21.57
N GLN A 323 19.41 2.24 -21.17
CA GLN A 323 20.63 1.62 -20.67
C GLN A 323 20.36 0.83 -19.38
N VAL A 324 19.59 1.40 -18.44
CA VAL A 324 19.15 0.71 -17.22
C VAL A 324 18.30 -0.52 -17.56
N GLN A 325 17.29 -0.39 -18.44
CA GLN A 325 16.44 -1.52 -18.85
C GLN A 325 17.25 -2.64 -19.50
N GLY A 326 18.10 -2.31 -20.47
CA GLY A 326 18.94 -3.29 -21.18
C GLY A 326 19.85 -4.05 -20.21
N MET A 327 20.52 -3.32 -19.31
CA MET A 327 21.39 -3.92 -18.31
C MET A 327 20.63 -4.75 -17.27
N ARG A 328 19.43 -4.32 -16.88
CA ARG A 328 18.56 -5.08 -15.97
C ARG A 328 18.19 -6.43 -16.56
N PHE A 329 17.74 -6.46 -17.81
CA PHE A 329 17.40 -7.72 -18.50
C PHE A 329 18.61 -8.60 -18.73
N LEU A 330 19.70 -8.00 -19.23
CA LEU A 330 20.91 -8.74 -19.56
C LEU A 330 21.57 -9.34 -18.31
N ALA A 331 21.70 -8.58 -17.23
CA ALA A 331 22.22 -9.07 -15.96
C ALA A 331 21.35 -10.19 -15.38
N HIS A 332 20.02 -10.03 -15.42
CA HIS A 332 19.11 -11.07 -14.93
C HIS A 332 19.20 -12.34 -15.80
N ALA A 333 19.16 -12.22 -17.12
CA ALA A 333 19.24 -13.35 -18.04
C ALA A 333 20.60 -14.08 -17.94
N ALA A 334 21.69 -13.34 -17.81
CA ALA A 334 23.02 -13.88 -17.58
C ALA A 334 23.10 -14.63 -16.24
N ALA A 335 22.52 -14.08 -15.17
CA ALA A 335 22.43 -14.75 -13.88
C ALA A 335 21.59 -16.04 -13.95
N CYS A 336 20.51 -16.09 -14.73
CA CYS A 336 19.73 -17.32 -14.94
C CYS A 336 20.56 -18.47 -15.55
N MET A 337 21.59 -18.16 -16.35
CA MET A 337 22.47 -19.19 -16.92
C MET A 337 23.33 -19.91 -15.87
N THR A 338 23.56 -19.31 -14.70
CA THR A 338 24.33 -19.95 -13.61
C THR A 338 23.64 -21.20 -13.05
N ARG A 339 22.32 -21.34 -13.27
CA ARG A 339 21.58 -22.57 -12.96
C ARG A 339 22.00 -23.74 -13.86
N TRP A 340 22.42 -23.46 -15.09
CA TRP A 340 22.65 -24.46 -16.15
C TRP A 340 24.12 -24.64 -16.50
N LYS A 341 24.97 -23.67 -16.14
CA LYS A 341 26.39 -23.68 -16.44
C LYS A 341 27.19 -23.69 -15.15
N THR A 342 28.13 -24.62 -15.07
CA THR A 342 29.06 -24.68 -13.96
C THR A 342 30.05 -23.53 -14.04
N LEU A 343 30.69 -23.21 -12.90
CA LEU A 343 31.74 -22.19 -12.86
C LEU A 343 32.86 -22.45 -13.89
N ALA A 344 33.24 -23.72 -14.09
CA ALA A 344 34.25 -24.12 -15.09
C ALA A 344 33.78 -23.86 -16.54
N GLN A 345 32.51 -24.15 -16.85
CA GLN A 345 31.92 -23.83 -18.16
C GLN A 345 31.80 -22.33 -18.40
N LEU A 346 31.73 -21.53 -17.32
CA LEU A 346 31.74 -20.08 -17.34
C LEU A 346 33.17 -19.50 -17.23
N GLY A 347 34.21 -20.31 -17.45
CA GLY A 347 35.60 -19.87 -17.52
C GLY A 347 36.35 -19.79 -16.19
N GLY A 348 35.74 -20.12 -15.05
CA GLY A 348 36.36 -20.02 -13.72
C GLY A 348 36.19 -18.64 -13.06
N GLN A 349 36.78 -18.47 -11.88
CA GLN A 349 36.87 -17.18 -11.17
C GLN A 349 38.31 -17.01 -10.63
N PRO A 350 39.10 -16.04 -11.14
CA PRO A 350 38.80 -15.20 -12.30
C PRO A 350 38.61 -16.05 -13.57
N SER A 351 37.88 -15.50 -14.53
CA SER A 351 37.56 -16.18 -15.79
C SER A 351 38.77 -16.25 -16.71
N THR A 352 39.53 -17.35 -16.64
CA THR A 352 40.68 -17.64 -17.52
C THR A 352 40.38 -18.66 -18.61
N GLY A 353 39.25 -19.36 -18.50
CA GLY A 353 38.78 -20.34 -19.48
C GLY A 353 38.02 -19.70 -20.65
N PRO A 354 37.61 -20.51 -21.65
CA PRO A 354 36.98 -20.02 -22.88
C PRO A 354 35.59 -19.40 -22.70
N GLY A 355 34.95 -19.59 -21.54
CA GLY A 355 33.56 -19.20 -21.31
C GLY A 355 32.55 -20.05 -22.08
N TYR A 356 31.28 -19.70 -21.96
CA TYR A 356 30.18 -20.32 -22.67
C TYR A 356 29.82 -19.49 -23.90
N ALA A 357 29.96 -20.07 -25.09
CA ALA A 357 29.59 -19.43 -26.35
C ALA A 357 28.06 -19.37 -26.50
N VAL A 358 27.52 -18.16 -26.49
CA VAL A 358 26.13 -17.84 -26.80
C VAL A 358 26.05 -17.52 -28.29
N PRO A 359 25.45 -18.41 -29.11
CA PRO A 359 25.37 -18.17 -30.55
C PRO A 359 24.40 -17.02 -30.84
N SER A 360 24.65 -16.34 -31.96
CA SER A 360 23.70 -15.40 -32.55
C SER A 360 22.41 -16.13 -32.92
N ALA A 361 21.26 -15.59 -32.52
CA ALA A 361 19.95 -16.12 -32.87
C ALA A 361 18.91 -15.00 -32.93
N THR A 362 17.90 -15.15 -33.78
CA THR A 362 16.76 -14.21 -33.87
C THR A 362 15.73 -14.54 -32.80
N PRO A 363 15.58 -13.72 -31.74
CA PRO A 363 14.60 -13.97 -30.69
C PRO A 363 13.17 -13.76 -31.20
N PHE A 364 12.17 -14.19 -30.43
CA PHE A 364 10.76 -14.18 -30.83
C PHE A 364 10.28 -12.83 -31.39
N GLY A 365 9.90 -12.81 -32.68
CA GLY A 365 9.35 -11.62 -33.34
C GLY A 365 10.36 -10.50 -33.60
N ALA A 366 11.65 -10.71 -33.30
CA ALA A 366 12.71 -9.78 -33.65
C ALA A 366 12.96 -9.79 -35.16
N SER A 367 13.28 -8.62 -35.72
CA SER A 367 13.64 -8.47 -37.14
C SER A 367 15.13 -8.75 -37.43
N THR A 368 15.96 -8.78 -36.39
CA THR A 368 17.42 -8.96 -36.48
C THR A 368 17.89 -10.01 -35.48
N PRO A 369 18.98 -10.72 -35.77
CA PRO A 369 19.57 -11.63 -34.80
C PRO A 369 20.19 -10.87 -33.62
N SER A 370 20.31 -11.54 -32.48
CA SER A 370 21.16 -11.12 -31.36
C SER A 370 22.64 -11.24 -31.73
N PRO A 371 23.54 -10.46 -31.11
CA PRO A 371 24.97 -10.63 -31.31
C PRO A 371 25.46 -11.95 -30.69
N ALA A 372 26.47 -12.55 -31.30
CA ALA A 372 27.19 -13.65 -30.65
C ALA A 372 27.94 -13.11 -29.42
N TYR A 373 27.98 -13.89 -28.34
CA TYR A 373 28.49 -13.43 -27.06
C TYR A 373 29.20 -14.57 -26.32
N THR A 374 30.32 -14.29 -25.67
CA THR A 374 30.96 -15.27 -24.78
C THR A 374 30.63 -14.91 -23.35
N LEU A 375 29.81 -15.74 -22.70
CA LEU A 375 29.42 -15.56 -21.30
C LEU A 375 30.46 -16.17 -20.37
N THR A 376 31.01 -15.37 -19.46
CA THR A 376 31.92 -15.82 -18.40
C THR A 376 31.37 -15.44 -17.03
N HIS A 377 31.91 -16.03 -15.96
CA HIS A 377 31.53 -15.68 -14.60
C HIS A 377 31.82 -14.20 -14.29
N ASP A 378 33.01 -13.71 -14.67
CA ASP A 378 33.40 -12.31 -14.42
C ASP A 378 32.49 -11.34 -15.18
N LYS A 379 32.01 -11.69 -16.38
CA LYS A 379 30.99 -10.92 -17.09
C LYS A 379 29.65 -10.92 -16.37
N ILE A 380 29.22 -12.05 -15.79
CA ILE A 380 27.98 -12.09 -14.99
C ILE A 380 28.07 -11.12 -13.80
N THR A 381 29.19 -11.14 -13.06
CA THR A 381 29.45 -10.21 -11.96
C THR A 381 29.46 -8.76 -12.44
N TYR A 382 30.20 -8.46 -13.51
CA TYR A 382 30.24 -7.12 -14.11
C TYR A 382 28.84 -6.62 -14.52
N LEU A 383 28.06 -7.44 -15.23
CA LEU A 383 26.72 -7.06 -15.67
C LEU A 383 25.81 -6.77 -14.46
N HIS A 384 25.91 -7.57 -13.39
CA HIS A 384 25.17 -7.38 -12.15
C HIS A 384 25.54 -6.06 -11.46
N GLU A 385 26.83 -5.80 -11.25
CA GLU A 385 27.32 -4.59 -10.60
C GLU A 385 26.99 -3.33 -11.42
N ARG A 386 27.18 -3.40 -12.74
CA ARG A 386 26.81 -2.31 -13.67
C ARG A 386 25.31 -2.04 -13.63
N CYS A 387 24.48 -3.09 -13.65
CA CYS A 387 23.03 -2.96 -13.54
C CYS A 387 22.62 -2.23 -12.26
N LEU A 388 23.12 -2.66 -11.09
CA LEU A 388 22.81 -2.02 -9.82
C LEU A 388 23.28 -0.57 -9.78
N ARG A 389 24.50 -0.30 -10.25
CA ARG A 389 25.05 1.06 -10.27
C ARG A 389 24.28 1.99 -11.20
N LEU A 390 23.93 1.55 -12.42
CA LEU A 390 23.13 2.35 -13.34
C LEU A 390 21.72 2.60 -12.80
N ALA A 391 21.05 1.59 -12.24
CA ALA A 391 19.74 1.78 -11.62
C ALA A 391 19.79 2.78 -10.46
N CYS A 392 20.83 2.69 -9.63
CA CYS A 392 21.10 3.59 -8.52
C CYS A 392 21.40 5.02 -8.98
N ALA A 393 22.26 5.18 -9.99
CA ALA A 393 22.62 6.47 -10.56
C ALA A 393 21.41 7.12 -11.23
N PHE A 394 20.62 6.35 -11.98
CA PHE A 394 19.41 6.81 -12.64
C PHE A 394 18.38 7.34 -11.64
N ALA A 395 18.08 6.55 -10.59
CA ALA A 395 17.12 6.96 -9.56
C ALA A 395 17.53 8.24 -8.84
N SER A 396 18.84 8.43 -8.64
CA SER A 396 19.37 9.62 -7.95
C SER A 396 19.44 10.85 -8.87
N ARG A 397 19.79 10.67 -10.15
CA ARG A 397 19.93 11.76 -11.14
C ARG A 397 18.59 12.19 -11.74
N TYR A 398 17.63 11.27 -11.85
CA TYR A 398 16.30 11.52 -12.41
C TYR A 398 15.18 11.02 -11.48
N PRO A 399 15.00 11.66 -10.31
CA PRO A 399 13.94 11.27 -9.37
C PRO A 399 12.52 11.40 -9.96
N TYR A 400 12.34 12.24 -10.99
CA TYR A 400 11.07 12.44 -11.72
C TYR A 400 11.02 11.73 -13.08
N ASP A 401 11.96 10.83 -13.34
CA ASP A 401 11.90 9.90 -14.47
C ASP A 401 11.63 8.49 -13.97
N TRP A 402 10.46 7.97 -14.35
CA TRP A 402 9.87 6.72 -13.91
C TRP A 402 9.68 5.74 -15.07
N SER A 403 10.50 5.88 -16.10
CA SER A 403 10.60 4.90 -17.19
C SER A 403 11.21 3.55 -16.75
N VAL A 404 11.83 3.52 -15.58
CA VAL A 404 12.38 2.32 -14.95
C VAL A 404 11.92 2.22 -13.49
N PRO A 405 11.59 1.02 -13.00
CA PRO A 405 11.28 0.82 -11.59
C PRO A 405 12.51 1.10 -10.73
N ARG A 406 12.26 1.57 -9.51
CA ARG A 406 13.30 1.82 -8.51
C ARG A 406 13.83 0.51 -7.95
N PRO A 407 15.13 0.43 -7.65
CA PRO A 407 15.70 -0.80 -7.10
C PRO A 407 15.18 -1.02 -5.69
N ILE A 408 14.40 -2.10 -5.49
CA ILE A 408 13.99 -2.52 -4.15
C ILE A 408 15.21 -2.82 -3.29
N ASN A 409 16.38 -3.16 -3.85
CA ASN A 409 17.60 -3.39 -3.07
C ASN A 409 18.17 -2.10 -2.46
N ARG A 410 17.71 -0.92 -2.90
CA ARG A 410 18.06 0.40 -2.38
C ARG A 410 16.86 1.32 -2.48
N ALA A 411 15.99 1.25 -1.48
CA ALA A 411 15.00 2.31 -1.28
C ALA A 411 15.70 3.50 -0.63
N GLN A 412 15.57 4.68 -1.23
CA GLN A 412 16.07 5.93 -0.68
C GLN A 412 14.98 7.00 -0.71
N MET A 413 15.13 8.04 0.12
CA MET A 413 14.16 9.14 0.19
C MET A 413 13.93 9.82 -1.16
N MET A 414 14.91 9.83 -2.06
CA MET A 414 14.82 10.44 -3.39
C MET A 414 14.02 9.60 -4.41
N ASP A 415 13.68 8.36 -4.06
CA ASP A 415 12.87 7.54 -4.95
C ASP A 415 11.43 8.06 -5.01
N PHE A 416 10.93 8.62 -3.90
CA PHE A 416 9.62 9.24 -3.81
C PHE A 416 9.67 10.68 -4.32
N PRO A 417 8.90 11.02 -5.36
CA PRO A 417 8.86 12.38 -5.87
C PRO A 417 8.25 13.32 -4.82
N LEU A 418 8.78 14.53 -4.72
CA LEU A 418 8.16 15.58 -3.90
C LEU A 418 6.96 16.11 -4.68
N ILE A 419 5.76 15.63 -4.34
CA ILE A 419 4.51 16.04 -4.98
C ILE A 419 3.56 16.53 -3.90
N GLU A 420 2.92 17.67 -4.10
CA GLU A 420 1.85 18.15 -3.20
C GLU A 420 0.62 18.57 -4.00
N TYR A 421 -0.56 18.66 -3.40
CA TYR A 421 -1.68 19.32 -4.06
C TYR A 421 -1.51 20.85 -4.12
N ASP A 422 -1.76 21.43 -5.29
CA ASP A 422 -1.91 22.87 -5.50
C ASP A 422 -3.18 23.34 -4.80
N LEU A 423 -3.09 23.82 -3.57
CA LEU A 423 -4.25 24.31 -2.80
C LEU A 423 -4.63 25.76 -3.14
N PHE A 424 -3.93 26.40 -4.07
CA PHE A 424 -4.08 27.83 -4.37
C PHE A 424 -4.68 28.07 -5.76
N SER A 425 -4.56 27.11 -6.67
CA SER A 425 -5.25 27.14 -7.97
C SER A 425 -6.65 26.52 -7.88
N PRO A 426 -7.61 26.94 -8.73
CA PRO A 426 -8.87 26.25 -8.88
C PRO A 426 -8.65 24.74 -9.14
N PRO A 427 -9.41 23.85 -8.47
CA PRO A 427 -9.35 22.42 -8.73
C PRO A 427 -9.58 22.11 -10.21
N ARG A 428 -8.88 21.11 -10.71
CA ARG A 428 -9.14 20.61 -12.06
C ARG A 428 -10.47 19.90 -12.09
N THR A 429 -11.26 20.17 -13.11
CA THR A 429 -12.51 19.49 -13.37
C THR A 429 -12.39 18.55 -14.55
N GLY A 430 -13.25 17.53 -14.59
CA GLY A 430 -13.41 16.65 -15.74
C GLY A 430 -14.50 15.62 -15.49
N LEU A 431 -14.85 14.86 -16.52
CA LEU A 431 -15.88 13.84 -16.36
C LEU A 431 -15.32 12.63 -15.61
N GLN A 432 -16.11 12.10 -14.68
CA GLN A 432 -15.85 10.78 -14.11
C GLN A 432 -15.85 9.74 -15.22
N PHE A 433 -14.86 8.84 -15.23
CA PHE A 433 -14.76 7.82 -16.26
C PHE A 433 -16.03 6.96 -16.29
N ASN A 434 -16.55 6.73 -17.50
CA ASN A 434 -17.81 6.02 -17.75
C ASN A 434 -19.07 6.62 -17.09
N GLN A 435 -19.18 7.92 -16.80
CA GLN A 435 -20.43 8.51 -16.27
C GLN A 435 -21.08 9.61 -17.11
N GLY A 436 -20.57 9.88 -18.31
CA GLY A 436 -21.25 10.65 -19.37
C GLY A 436 -21.52 12.15 -19.09
N ALA A 437 -21.75 12.56 -17.85
CA ALA A 437 -22.11 13.93 -17.46
C ALA A 437 -21.61 14.35 -16.06
N ASP A 438 -21.31 13.40 -15.16
CA ASP A 438 -20.88 13.76 -13.80
C ASP A 438 -19.48 14.39 -13.82
N THR A 439 -19.43 15.68 -13.48
CA THR A 439 -18.17 16.44 -13.34
C THR A 439 -17.58 16.16 -11.97
N ALA A 440 -16.35 15.65 -11.93
CA ALA A 440 -15.53 15.60 -10.73
C ALA A 440 -14.57 16.78 -10.69
N ALA A 441 -14.11 17.10 -9.48
CA ALA A 441 -13.08 18.10 -9.25
C ALA A 441 -12.01 17.53 -8.33
N GLN A 442 -10.74 17.86 -8.59
CA GLN A 442 -9.63 17.48 -7.74
C GLN A 442 -8.53 18.53 -7.78
N TRP A 443 -7.92 18.78 -6.62
CA TRP A 443 -6.73 19.60 -6.55
C TRP A 443 -5.62 19.00 -7.40
N ARG A 444 -4.81 19.89 -7.99
CA ARG A 444 -3.80 19.45 -8.94
C ARG A 444 -2.55 19.00 -8.20
N PRO A 445 -1.98 17.82 -8.48
CA PRO A 445 -0.65 17.47 -7.99
C PRO A 445 0.44 18.33 -8.65
N LEU A 446 1.31 18.92 -7.84
CA LEU A 446 2.47 19.74 -8.17
C LEU A 446 3.74 18.98 -7.81
N PRO A 447 4.50 18.47 -8.79
CA PRO A 447 5.81 17.92 -8.52
C PRO A 447 6.85 19.04 -8.41
N ALA A 448 7.85 18.88 -7.53
CA ALA A 448 8.92 19.88 -7.39
C ALA A 448 9.82 19.99 -8.64
N SER A 449 9.72 19.05 -9.59
CA SER A 449 10.28 19.17 -10.93
C SER A 449 9.39 18.46 -11.96
N PRO A 450 9.44 18.84 -13.25
CA PRO A 450 8.64 18.18 -14.27
C PRO A 450 8.90 16.67 -14.35
N ILE A 451 7.82 15.87 -14.35
CA ILE A 451 7.90 14.42 -14.59
C ILE A 451 8.20 14.20 -16.07
N SER A 452 9.40 13.71 -16.37
CA SER A 452 9.89 13.54 -17.76
C SER A 452 9.25 12.33 -18.44
N ASN A 453 9.17 11.22 -17.72
CA ASN A 453 8.56 9.96 -18.14
C ASN A 453 7.80 9.38 -16.95
N PRO A 454 6.47 9.45 -16.91
CA PRO A 454 5.71 8.84 -15.82
C PRO A 454 5.76 7.30 -15.87
N GLY A 455 6.19 6.70 -16.97
CA GLY A 455 6.01 5.28 -17.31
C GLY A 455 4.54 4.98 -17.65
N VAL A 456 4.15 3.70 -17.70
CA VAL A 456 2.72 3.31 -17.74
C VAL A 456 2.24 2.68 -16.44
N GLY A 457 0.92 2.66 -16.23
CA GLY A 457 0.32 2.02 -15.07
C GLY A 457 0.45 0.51 -15.16
N MET A 458 0.75 -0.15 -14.04
CA MET A 458 0.64 -1.59 -13.86
C MET A 458 -0.81 -2.03 -14.05
N MET A 459 -1.77 -1.23 -13.58
CA MET A 459 -3.20 -1.54 -13.69
C MET A 459 -3.88 -0.95 -14.93
N PHE A 460 -3.27 0.03 -15.60
CA PHE A 460 -3.80 0.65 -16.82
C PHE A 460 -2.65 0.92 -17.79
N PRO A 461 -2.00 -0.13 -18.34
CA PRO A 461 -0.81 0.01 -19.19
C PRO A 461 -1.15 0.57 -20.58
N ASP A 462 -2.40 0.43 -20.99
CA ASP A 462 -2.87 0.70 -22.35
C ASP A 462 -3.55 2.06 -22.49
N GLN A 463 -4.19 2.51 -21.41
CA GLN A 463 -4.55 3.90 -21.24
C GLN A 463 -3.29 4.64 -20.87
N ALA A 464 -2.62 5.13 -21.90
CA ALA A 464 -1.97 6.41 -21.76
C ALA A 464 -3.00 7.35 -21.16
N MET A 465 -2.97 7.55 -19.82
CA MET A 465 -4.03 8.14 -18.98
C MET A 465 -5.04 8.85 -19.86
N ASN A 466 -6.13 8.16 -20.21
CA ASN A 466 -7.00 8.64 -21.29
C ASN A 466 -7.28 10.11 -20.98
N PRO A 467 -6.96 11.04 -21.90
CA PRO A 467 -7.00 12.46 -21.63
C PRO A 467 -8.30 12.76 -20.90
N ILE A 468 -8.20 13.60 -19.87
CA ILE A 468 -9.32 14.33 -19.32
C ILE A 468 -10.31 14.59 -20.47
N PRO A 469 -11.55 14.05 -20.40
CA PRO A 469 -12.41 13.82 -21.56
C PRO A 469 -12.83 15.06 -22.37
N ASP A 470 -12.35 16.24 -22.01
CA ASP A 470 -12.69 17.50 -22.66
C ASP A 470 -12.16 17.66 -24.11
N ALA A 471 -11.39 16.71 -24.67
CA ALA A 471 -10.88 16.86 -26.05
C ALA A 471 -10.74 15.61 -26.93
N GLY A 472 -10.90 14.37 -26.42
CA GLY A 472 -10.70 13.16 -27.24
C GLY A 472 -9.28 13.00 -27.84
N VAL A 473 -8.29 13.78 -27.38
CA VAL A 473 -6.92 13.78 -27.92
C VAL A 473 -6.08 12.69 -27.27
N ARG A 474 -5.90 11.56 -27.95
CA ARG A 474 -4.97 10.52 -27.51
C ARG A 474 -3.58 11.12 -27.28
N ILE A 475 -3.02 10.83 -26.11
CA ILE A 475 -1.66 11.25 -25.75
C ILE A 475 -0.68 10.37 -26.52
N SER A 476 -0.19 10.87 -27.65
CA SER A 476 0.73 10.15 -28.55
C SER A 476 2.18 10.62 -28.41
N ASN A 477 2.43 11.67 -27.62
CA ASN A 477 3.78 12.17 -27.41
C ASN A 477 4.05 12.61 -25.95
N PRO A 478 5.33 12.64 -25.53
CA PRO A 478 5.72 13.11 -24.20
C PRO A 478 5.29 14.54 -23.85
N ALA A 479 5.11 15.42 -24.83
CA ALA A 479 4.73 16.81 -24.59
C ALA A 479 3.27 16.95 -24.10
N GLN A 480 2.36 16.14 -24.64
CA GLN A 480 0.97 16.05 -24.18
C GLN A 480 0.86 15.46 -22.77
N TYR A 481 1.74 14.52 -22.40
CA TYR A 481 1.83 14.07 -21.01
C TYR A 481 2.33 15.16 -20.07
N ARG A 482 3.37 15.89 -20.47
CA ARG A 482 3.82 17.06 -19.72
C ARG A 482 2.69 18.07 -19.55
N ALA A 483 1.81 18.23 -20.55
CA ALA A 483 0.63 19.10 -20.46
C ALA A 483 -0.43 18.62 -19.45
N ILE A 484 -0.53 17.32 -19.17
CA ILE A 484 -1.38 16.82 -18.07
C ILE A 484 -0.77 17.23 -16.73
N TRP A 485 0.55 17.27 -16.60
CA TRP A 485 1.19 17.68 -15.34
C TRP A 485 1.56 19.16 -15.30
N ALA A 486 1.41 19.88 -16.42
CA ALA A 486 1.58 21.31 -16.57
C ALA A 486 0.21 22.04 -16.54
N PRO A 487 0.16 23.32 -16.17
CA PRO A 487 -1.03 24.14 -16.32
C PRO A 487 -1.43 24.23 -17.80
N ARG A 488 -2.73 24.25 -18.10
CA ARG A 488 -3.26 24.48 -19.45
C ARG A 488 -2.80 25.82 -20.04
N ASP A 489 -2.53 26.79 -19.16
CA ASP A 489 -2.29 28.19 -19.52
C ASP A 489 -0.91 28.73 -19.10
N LEU A 490 -0.04 27.89 -18.53
CA LEU A 490 1.30 28.29 -18.08
C LEU A 490 2.29 27.17 -18.44
N PRO A 491 3.34 27.41 -19.22
CA PRO A 491 4.34 26.40 -19.55
C PRO A 491 5.23 26.12 -18.32
N GLY A 492 4.94 25.06 -17.54
CA GLY A 492 5.77 24.69 -16.39
C GLY A 492 5.11 23.70 -15.41
N PRO A 493 5.76 23.33 -14.28
CA PRO A 493 5.22 22.40 -13.27
C PRO A 493 4.01 22.92 -12.47
N GLY A 494 3.50 24.12 -12.76
CA GLY A 494 2.65 24.89 -11.85
C GLY A 494 3.32 26.22 -11.53
N PRO A 495 2.62 27.18 -10.94
CA PRO A 495 3.26 28.33 -10.33
C PRO A 495 4.26 27.82 -9.27
N SER A 496 5.55 28.07 -9.45
CA SER A 496 6.60 27.55 -8.55
C SER A 496 6.48 28.11 -7.13
N ASP A 497 5.78 29.23 -6.98
CA ASP A 497 5.39 29.86 -5.71
C ASP A 497 4.25 29.12 -4.98
N HIS A 498 3.55 28.19 -5.65
CA HIS A 498 2.58 27.30 -5.00
C HIS A 498 3.24 26.03 -4.43
N VAL A 499 4.48 25.74 -4.82
CA VAL A 499 5.22 24.58 -4.32
C VAL A 499 5.85 24.94 -2.97
N THR A 500 5.25 24.45 -1.89
CA THR A 500 5.67 24.71 -0.52
C THR A 500 6.52 23.58 0.08
N LEU A 501 6.63 22.42 -0.57
CA LEU A 501 7.46 21.30 -0.09
C LEU A 501 8.95 21.63 0.05
N THR A 502 9.45 22.70 -0.57
CA THR A 502 10.82 23.19 -0.38
C THR A 502 10.89 24.50 0.40
N ALA A 503 9.75 25.08 0.77
CA ALA A 503 9.72 26.29 1.57
C ALA A 503 10.33 26.02 2.96
N PRO A 504 11.13 26.94 3.52
CA PRO A 504 11.59 26.86 4.90
C PRO A 504 10.40 26.67 5.85
N PHE A 505 10.60 25.87 6.89
CA PHE A 505 9.59 25.65 7.92
C PHE A 505 10.30 25.57 9.27
N GLU A 506 9.61 26.00 10.33
CA GLU A 506 10.06 25.76 11.69
C GLU A 506 9.72 24.31 12.07
N PRO A 507 10.60 23.56 12.78
CA PRO A 507 10.30 22.18 13.17
C PRO A 507 8.95 22.03 13.89
N ALA A 508 8.54 23.04 14.66
CA ALA A 508 7.25 23.09 15.36
C ALA A 508 6.04 23.07 14.41
N GLU A 509 6.18 23.53 13.17
CA GLU A 509 5.10 23.53 12.17
C GLU A 509 4.82 22.13 11.61
N ARG A 510 5.74 21.18 11.78
CA ARG A 510 5.66 19.81 11.26
C ARG A 510 5.74 18.73 12.34
N THR A 511 5.95 19.15 13.58
CA THR A 511 5.93 18.25 14.72
C THR A 511 4.49 18.13 15.19
N ARG A 512 3.93 16.94 15.05
CA ARG A 512 2.64 16.57 15.64
C ARG A 512 2.91 15.74 16.88
N MET A 513 1.88 15.61 17.71
CA MET A 513 2.01 14.91 18.97
C MET A 513 0.92 13.87 19.10
N ILE A 514 1.29 12.62 19.32
CA ILE A 514 0.36 11.58 19.73
C ILE A 514 0.24 11.68 21.25
N VAL A 515 -0.97 11.88 21.74
CA VAL A 515 -1.24 11.89 23.17
C VAL A 515 -2.05 10.66 23.51
N PHE A 516 -1.56 9.88 24.47
CA PHE A 516 -2.20 8.68 24.95
C PHE A 516 -2.85 8.92 26.30
N TRP A 517 -4.06 8.40 26.47
CA TRP A 517 -4.77 8.35 27.73
C TRP A 517 -5.23 6.93 28.06
N ALA A 518 -5.30 6.63 29.35
CA ALA A 518 -5.94 5.43 29.88
C ALA A 518 -7.34 5.78 30.38
N VAL A 519 -8.36 5.10 29.83
CA VAL A 519 -9.76 5.24 30.22
C VAL A 519 -10.54 3.96 29.91
N ASP A 520 -11.39 3.53 30.84
CA ASP A 520 -12.24 2.35 30.65
C ASP A 520 -13.50 2.67 29.84
N TRP A 521 -13.33 3.28 28.66
CA TRP A 521 -14.45 3.72 27.81
C TRP A 521 -15.34 2.55 27.38
N MET A 522 -14.82 1.33 27.38
CA MET A 522 -15.63 0.15 27.09
C MET A 522 -16.58 -0.24 28.23
N SER A 523 -16.44 0.36 29.42
CA SER A 523 -17.36 0.13 30.53
C SER A 523 -18.67 0.91 30.42
N TYR A 524 -18.88 1.72 29.37
CA TYR A 524 -20.17 2.37 29.13
C TYR A 524 -21.27 1.35 28.78
N GLU A 525 -22.48 1.55 29.31
CA GLU A 525 -23.66 0.71 29.05
C GLU A 525 -24.10 0.72 27.58
N ASP A 526 -23.69 1.75 26.83
CA ASP A 526 -23.92 1.90 25.41
C ASP A 526 -22.65 1.71 24.57
N VAL A 527 -21.55 1.15 25.13
CA VAL A 527 -20.28 0.95 24.40
C VAL A 527 -20.49 0.31 23.03
N GLU A 528 -21.30 -0.74 22.96
CA GLU A 528 -21.56 -1.46 21.72
C GLU A 528 -22.73 -0.88 20.95
N THR A 529 -23.66 -0.18 21.59
CA THR A 529 -24.88 0.34 20.94
C THR A 529 -24.78 1.80 20.50
N ALA A 530 -23.72 2.50 20.91
CA ALA A 530 -23.42 3.85 20.50
C ALA A 530 -23.23 3.92 18.97
N PRO A 531 -23.71 5.01 18.34
CA PRO A 531 -23.44 5.23 16.93
C PRO A 531 -21.93 5.34 16.72
N SER A 532 -21.43 4.71 15.65
CA SER A 532 -20.04 4.87 15.22
C SER A 532 -19.66 6.35 15.12
N ALA A 533 -18.37 6.65 15.26
CA ALA A 533 -17.88 7.97 14.88
C ALA A 533 -18.30 8.28 13.44
N ALA A 534 -18.74 9.51 13.19
CA ALA A 534 -19.09 9.95 11.85
C ALA A 534 -17.89 9.70 10.93
N ILE A 535 -18.12 8.98 9.84
CA ILE A 535 -17.09 8.77 8.84
C ILE A 535 -17.21 9.88 7.83
N ASP A 536 -16.13 10.61 7.68
CA ASP A 536 -15.98 11.54 6.60
C ASP A 536 -16.07 10.77 5.27
N ALA A 537 -17.14 11.03 4.52
CA ALA A 537 -17.42 10.36 3.25
C ALA A 537 -16.32 10.62 2.21
N SER A 538 -15.53 11.69 2.36
CA SER A 538 -14.34 11.93 1.52
C SER A 538 -13.22 10.91 1.79
N LYS A 539 -13.26 10.20 2.92
CA LYS A 539 -12.31 9.14 3.28
C LYS A 539 -12.65 7.78 2.67
N PHE A 540 -13.81 7.63 2.04
CA PHE A 540 -14.19 6.38 1.37
C PHE A 540 -13.53 6.26 -0.02
N PRO A 541 -12.91 5.12 -0.36
CA PRO A 541 -12.46 4.86 -1.72
C PRO A 541 -13.69 4.86 -2.62
N PHE A 542 -13.54 5.27 -3.87
CA PHE A 542 -14.37 4.78 -4.95
C PHE A 542 -13.52 3.80 -5.74
N LEU A 543 -14.00 2.56 -5.95
CA LEU A 543 -13.31 1.69 -6.91
C LEU A 543 -13.10 2.46 -8.22
N ALA A 544 -11.90 2.30 -8.77
CA ALA A 544 -11.62 2.55 -10.16
C ALA A 544 -12.79 2.01 -10.99
N PRO A 545 -13.30 2.76 -11.98
CA PRO A 545 -14.40 2.27 -12.79
C PRO A 545 -13.95 1.01 -13.54
N LEU A 546 -14.39 -0.13 -13.04
CA LEU A 546 -14.11 -1.43 -13.64
C LEU A 546 -15.03 -1.60 -14.85
N THR A 547 -14.46 -1.75 -16.03
CA THR A 547 -15.20 -2.20 -17.22
C THR A 547 -15.86 -3.56 -16.95
N ARG A 548 -17.09 -3.76 -17.43
CA ARG A 548 -17.88 -4.97 -17.13
C ARG A 548 -17.26 -6.23 -17.77
N TRP A 549 -17.50 -7.38 -17.13
CA TRP A 549 -17.23 -8.72 -17.64
C TRP A 549 -17.91 -8.94 -19.00
N GLN A 550 -17.16 -9.45 -19.97
CA GLN A 550 -17.54 -9.62 -21.38
C GLN A 550 -18.94 -10.23 -21.52
N GLY A 551 -19.87 -9.51 -22.16
CA GLY A 551 -21.14 -10.08 -22.63
C GLY A 551 -22.39 -9.23 -22.37
N ALA A 552 -22.34 -8.28 -21.44
CA ALA A 552 -23.42 -7.32 -21.26
C ALA A 552 -22.99 -5.97 -21.83
N THR A 553 -23.86 -5.35 -22.64
CA THR A 553 -23.73 -3.99 -23.19
C THR A 553 -23.08 -3.03 -22.18
N GLU A 554 -22.24 -2.12 -22.68
CA GLU A 554 -21.60 -1.04 -21.92
C GLU A 554 -22.65 -0.17 -21.22
N ILE A 555 -23.17 -0.64 -20.10
CA ILE A 555 -24.00 0.18 -19.23
C ILE A 555 -23.01 0.90 -18.33
N PRO A 556 -22.83 2.23 -18.46
CA PRO A 556 -22.05 3.02 -17.52
C PRO A 556 -22.52 2.69 -16.11
N LEU A 557 -21.60 2.23 -15.26
CA LEU A 557 -21.92 2.00 -13.85
C LEU A 557 -22.05 3.38 -13.21
N GLU A 558 -23.30 3.82 -12.97
CA GLU A 558 -23.60 5.01 -12.19
C GLU A 558 -22.81 5.00 -10.86
N LYS A 559 -22.56 6.17 -10.26
CA LYS A 559 -21.78 6.29 -9.00
C LYS A 559 -22.33 5.37 -7.90
N ARG A 560 -23.65 5.18 -7.92
CA ARG A 560 -24.37 4.21 -7.09
C ARG A 560 -23.90 2.77 -7.31
N GLU A 561 -23.73 2.33 -8.55
CA GLU A 561 -23.25 0.98 -8.90
C GLU A 561 -21.76 0.77 -8.60
N ARG A 562 -20.93 1.82 -8.72
CA ARG A 562 -19.53 1.78 -8.27
C ARG A 562 -19.44 1.56 -6.77
N MET A 563 -20.22 2.33 -6.00
CA MET A 563 -20.38 2.11 -4.56
C MET A 563 -20.88 0.69 -4.29
N LYS A 564 -21.98 0.24 -4.92
CA LYS A 564 -22.53 -1.12 -4.76
C LYS A 564 -21.48 -2.22 -5.00
N ARG A 565 -20.70 -2.15 -6.08
CA ARG A 565 -19.69 -3.18 -6.41
C ARG A 565 -18.49 -3.18 -5.47
N GLN A 566 -18.14 -2.04 -4.90
CA GLN A 566 -17.12 -1.97 -3.87
C GLN A 566 -17.55 -2.67 -2.58
N PHE A 567 -18.86 -2.68 -2.28
CA PHE A 567 -19.37 -3.47 -1.17
C PHE A 567 -19.32 -4.97 -1.42
N THR A 568 -19.43 -5.40 -2.69
CA THR A 568 -19.50 -6.82 -3.08
C THR A 568 -18.14 -7.44 -3.41
N ALA A 569 -17.16 -6.63 -3.80
CA ALA A 569 -15.77 -7.07 -4.00
C ALA A 569 -15.08 -7.29 -2.65
N PHE A 570 -15.47 -8.38 -1.99
CA PHE A 570 -14.99 -8.91 -0.70
C PHE A 570 -13.47 -9.00 -0.51
N GLN A 571 -12.67 -8.74 -1.54
CA GLN A 571 -11.27 -9.16 -1.61
C GLN A 571 -10.26 -8.03 -1.77
N MET A 572 -10.67 -6.77 -2.03
CA MET A 572 -9.70 -5.76 -2.48
C MET A 572 -9.53 -4.52 -1.60
N ASP A 573 -10.56 -4.04 -0.90
CA ASP A 573 -10.41 -2.84 -0.06
C ASP A 573 -10.87 -2.95 1.41
N PRO A 574 -10.50 -4.01 2.18
CA PRO A 574 -10.68 -4.01 3.64
C PRO A 574 -10.13 -2.78 4.39
N PRO A 575 -8.96 -2.18 4.03
CA PRO A 575 -8.36 -1.12 4.84
C PRO A 575 -9.13 0.20 4.80
N PHE A 576 -10.05 0.39 3.86
CA PHE A 576 -10.75 1.66 3.70
C PHE A 576 -12.26 1.57 3.88
N CYS A 577 -12.76 0.39 4.22
CA CYS A 577 -14.12 0.26 4.73
C CYS A 577 -14.19 0.93 6.11
N ASN A 578 -15.40 1.34 6.53
CA ASN A 578 -15.65 1.70 7.94
C ASN A 578 -14.92 0.67 8.83
N PRO A 579 -13.97 1.08 9.69
CA PRO A 579 -13.26 0.14 10.56
C PRO A 579 -14.23 -0.70 11.41
N GLU A 580 -15.38 -0.14 11.75
CA GLU A 580 -16.47 -0.84 12.44
C GLU A 580 -17.32 -1.74 11.54
N ARG A 581 -17.20 -1.68 10.19
CA ARG A 581 -17.98 -2.50 9.21
C ARG A 581 -17.93 -3.99 9.54
N TRP A 582 -16.78 -4.47 10.01
CA TRP A 582 -16.53 -5.88 10.28
C TRP A 582 -17.05 -6.35 11.64
N ASN A 583 -17.46 -5.40 12.48
CA ASN A 583 -17.92 -5.66 13.84
C ASN A 583 -19.40 -5.32 14.00
N ILE A 584 -20.11 -4.98 12.92
CA ILE A 584 -21.50 -4.53 13.03
C ILE A 584 -22.37 -5.70 13.44
N TRP A 585 -23.21 -5.45 14.44
CA TRP A 585 -24.41 -6.25 14.62
C TRP A 585 -25.35 -6.02 13.43
N MET A 586 -25.82 -7.09 12.78
CA MET A 586 -26.63 -6.96 11.55
C MET A 586 -27.96 -6.19 11.74
N ASN A 587 -28.36 -5.94 12.99
CA ASN A 587 -29.59 -5.23 13.37
C ASN A 587 -29.26 -4.07 14.33
N ASP A 588 -30.19 -3.12 14.45
CA ASP A 588 -30.11 -2.06 15.47
C ASP A 588 -30.15 -2.68 16.87
N MET A 589 -29.03 -2.60 17.59
CA MET A 589 -28.89 -3.21 18.91
C MET A 589 -29.31 -2.31 20.07
N ARG A 590 -29.82 -1.10 19.83
CA ARG A 590 -30.22 -0.18 20.92
C ARG A 590 -31.24 -0.83 21.87
N LEU A 591 -32.15 -1.63 21.32
CA LEU A 591 -33.21 -2.33 22.06
C LEU A 591 -32.85 -3.77 22.46
N ALA A 592 -31.71 -4.27 21.99
CA ALA A 592 -31.24 -5.62 22.30
C ALA A 592 -30.68 -5.69 23.73
N GLY A 593 -30.97 -6.79 24.43
CA GLY A 593 -30.40 -7.08 25.75
C GLY A 593 -28.94 -7.54 25.67
N THR A 594 -28.17 -7.28 26.73
CA THR A 594 -26.80 -7.79 26.89
C THR A 594 -26.78 -9.32 26.80
N GLY A 595 -25.68 -9.89 26.28
CA GLY A 595 -25.52 -11.34 26.23
C GLY A 595 -26.14 -12.00 24.99
N ILE A 596 -26.80 -11.22 24.12
CA ILE A 596 -27.23 -11.73 22.82
C ILE A 596 -25.97 -12.05 22.02
N ALA A 597 -25.78 -13.34 21.73
CA ALA A 597 -24.75 -13.78 20.80
C ALA A 597 -25.06 -13.20 19.42
N GLY A 598 -24.03 -12.72 18.74
CA GLY A 598 -24.11 -12.45 17.32
C GLY A 598 -24.52 -13.69 16.58
N GLU A 599 -25.60 -13.64 15.82
CA GLU A 599 -25.84 -14.68 14.83
C GLU A 599 -24.58 -14.81 13.95
N THR A 600 -23.91 -15.94 14.05
CA THR A 600 -22.63 -16.28 13.39
C THR A 600 -22.74 -16.37 11.85
N ARG A 601 -23.84 -15.89 11.25
CA ARG A 601 -24.02 -15.74 9.80
C ARG A 601 -23.39 -14.44 9.26
N ALA A 602 -22.55 -13.79 10.06
CA ALA A 602 -22.05 -12.41 9.91
C ALA A 602 -21.14 -12.12 8.70
N MET A 603 -20.73 -13.14 7.95
CA MET A 603 -20.16 -12.96 6.61
C MET A 603 -21.10 -13.49 5.55
N THR A 604 -21.72 -14.64 5.81
CA THR A 604 -22.58 -15.32 4.86
C THR A 604 -23.78 -14.46 4.46
N ALA A 605 -24.42 -13.70 5.34
CA ALA A 605 -25.55 -12.82 4.97
C ALA A 605 -25.12 -11.53 4.22
N LEU A 606 -23.87 -11.09 4.38
CA LEU A 606 -23.28 -10.00 3.57
C LEU A 606 -22.70 -10.53 2.24
N THR A 607 -22.38 -11.82 2.14
CA THR A 607 -21.91 -12.52 0.92
C THR A 607 -23.01 -13.32 0.19
N ASN A 608 -24.15 -13.61 0.80
CA ASN A 608 -25.17 -14.52 0.27
C ASN A 608 -25.87 -13.80 -0.87
N SER A 609 -25.49 -14.20 -2.09
CA SER A 609 -26.10 -13.84 -3.38
C SER A 609 -26.73 -12.45 -3.41
N ILE A 610 -25.86 -11.49 -3.71
CA ILE A 610 -26.05 -10.09 -4.14
C ILE A 610 -27.21 -9.85 -5.16
N GLY A 611 -27.89 -10.89 -5.62
CA GLY A 611 -29.08 -10.79 -6.48
C GLY A 611 -30.37 -10.39 -5.76
N ASP A 612 -30.53 -10.67 -4.46
CA ASP A 612 -31.86 -10.62 -3.81
C ASP A 612 -32.01 -9.56 -2.69
N LEU A 613 -30.94 -8.84 -2.32
CA LEU A 613 -31.09 -7.68 -1.44
C LEU A 613 -31.46 -6.48 -2.30
N ASP A 614 -32.74 -6.18 -2.33
CA ASP A 614 -33.29 -4.97 -2.96
C ASP A 614 -32.72 -3.75 -2.22
N TRP A 615 -31.61 -3.18 -2.74
CA TRP A 615 -30.89 -2.04 -2.17
C TRP A 615 -31.69 -0.75 -2.36
N ASP A 616 -32.84 -0.67 -1.71
CA ASP A 616 -33.58 0.57 -1.52
C ASP A 616 -32.61 1.61 -0.92
N THR A 617 -32.69 2.83 -1.45
CA THR A 617 -32.08 4.05 -0.91
C THR A 617 -32.21 4.19 0.61
N ALA A 618 -33.26 3.68 1.24
CA ALA A 618 -33.40 3.66 2.69
C ALA A 618 -32.42 2.71 3.41
N ALA A 619 -31.98 1.62 2.77
CA ALA A 619 -30.93 0.73 3.28
C ALA A 619 -29.53 1.33 3.03
N CYS A 620 -29.32 2.01 1.89
CA CYS A 620 -28.09 2.77 1.64
C CYS A 620 -27.95 4.02 2.54
N LYS A 621 -29.06 4.59 3.04
CA LYS A 621 -29.03 5.65 4.08
C LYS A 621 -28.70 5.10 5.48
N ARG A 622 -28.87 3.80 5.70
CA ARG A 622 -28.40 3.06 6.90
C ARG A 622 -26.96 2.60 6.73
N PHE A 623 -26.15 3.44 6.10
CA PHE A 623 -24.77 3.12 5.77
C PHE A 623 -23.97 2.91 7.07
N SER A 624 -23.28 1.77 7.13
CA SER A 624 -22.35 1.28 8.16
C SER A 624 -22.18 2.14 9.41
N GLY A 625 -22.60 1.60 10.55
CA GLY A 625 -22.25 2.16 11.87
C GLY A 625 -23.32 3.01 12.55
N VAL A 626 -24.56 3.00 12.07
CA VAL A 626 -25.57 3.85 12.72
C VAL A 626 -25.81 3.39 14.16
N TYR A 627 -25.82 2.08 14.46
CA TYR A 627 -25.97 1.54 15.82
C TYR A 627 -25.38 0.12 15.92
N GLY A 628 -24.60 -0.17 16.96
CA GLY A 628 -24.20 -1.56 17.26
C GLY A 628 -22.86 -2.03 16.65
N ALA A 629 -21.80 -2.18 17.44
CA ALA A 629 -20.59 -2.92 17.05
C ALA A 629 -20.01 -3.77 18.20
N ASP A 630 -19.59 -4.99 17.88
CA ASP A 630 -18.81 -5.91 18.72
C ASP A 630 -17.36 -5.42 18.81
N ARG A 631 -17.08 -4.57 19.80
CA ARG A 631 -15.80 -3.82 19.86
C ARG A 631 -14.66 -4.64 20.48
N ASN A 632 -14.99 -5.74 21.16
CA ASN A 632 -14.02 -6.66 21.74
C ASN A 632 -13.92 -8.01 21.01
N LEU A 633 -14.72 -8.20 19.96
CA LEU A 633 -14.72 -9.37 19.08
C LEU A 633 -15.10 -10.67 19.79
N ASN A 634 -15.79 -10.60 20.93
CA ASN A 634 -16.25 -11.78 21.66
C ASN A 634 -17.56 -12.35 21.10
N ARG A 635 -18.17 -11.68 20.11
CA ARG A 635 -19.43 -12.04 19.47
C ARG A 635 -20.62 -12.04 20.42
N VAL A 636 -20.55 -11.24 21.48
CA VAL A 636 -21.61 -11.06 22.46
C VAL A 636 -21.89 -9.56 22.58
N LEU A 637 -23.18 -9.17 22.51
CA LEU A 637 -23.53 -7.78 22.77
C LEU A 637 -23.22 -7.44 24.22
N ASP A 638 -22.23 -6.57 24.42
CA ASP A 638 -21.79 -6.13 25.73
C ASP A 638 -22.36 -4.76 26.09
N ARG A 639 -22.73 -4.64 27.37
CA ARG A 639 -23.08 -3.37 28.00
C ARG A 639 -22.28 -3.28 29.28
N GLY A 640 -21.49 -2.23 29.40
CA GLY A 640 -20.72 -2.02 30.61
C GLY A 640 -21.58 -1.48 31.77
N PRO A 641 -21.04 -1.49 32.99
CA PRO A 641 -21.74 -1.04 34.20
C PRO A 641 -21.89 0.49 34.32
N THR A 642 -21.19 1.27 33.49
CA THR A 642 -21.16 2.73 33.59
C THR A 642 -22.32 3.35 32.81
N PRO A 643 -23.23 4.12 33.46
CA PRO A 643 -24.36 4.75 32.79
C PRO A 643 -23.93 5.70 31.67
N ARG A 644 -24.76 5.83 30.63
CA ARG A 644 -24.55 6.75 29.50
C ARG A 644 -24.37 8.21 29.95
N SER A 645 -24.99 8.61 31.05
CA SER A 645 -24.89 9.96 31.61
C SER A 645 -23.59 10.23 32.37
N ALA A 646 -22.83 9.20 32.72
CA ALA A 646 -21.60 9.36 33.47
C ALA A 646 -20.47 9.89 32.57
N ARG A 647 -19.63 10.75 33.12
CA ARG A 647 -18.39 11.19 32.49
C ARG A 647 -17.23 10.45 33.12
N MET A 648 -16.36 9.89 32.30
CA MET A 648 -15.15 9.22 32.75
C MET A 648 -13.97 10.17 32.65
N ARG A 649 -13.07 10.15 33.63
CA ARG A 649 -11.82 10.90 33.54
C ARG A 649 -10.72 10.01 32.96
N ALA A 650 -10.18 10.42 31.82
CA ALA A 650 -9.02 9.82 31.21
C ALA A 650 -7.74 10.36 31.86
N ILE A 651 -6.81 9.46 32.14
CA ILE A 651 -5.50 9.79 32.70
C ILE A 651 -4.52 9.84 31.54
N GLU A 652 -3.86 10.97 31.32
CA GLU A 652 -2.79 11.06 30.33
C GLU A 652 -1.62 10.19 30.79
N VAL A 653 -1.12 9.33 29.89
CA VAL A 653 -0.05 8.39 30.22
C VAL A 653 1.22 8.67 29.44
N ALA A 654 1.13 9.14 28.20
CA ALA A 654 2.30 9.46 27.39
C ALA A 654 2.00 10.50 26.31
N ARG A 655 3.06 11.19 25.88
CA ARG A 655 3.09 12.07 24.72
C ARG A 655 4.28 11.69 23.86
N PHE A 656 4.04 11.45 22.58
CA PHE A 656 5.08 11.18 21.61
C PHE A 656 5.07 12.27 20.56
N LEU A 657 6.17 13.01 20.46
CA LEU A 657 6.38 13.91 19.34
C LEU A 657 6.80 13.07 18.15
N TYR A 658 6.14 13.27 17.03
CA TYR A 658 6.58 12.71 15.77
C TYR A 658 6.63 13.80 14.72
N TYR A 659 7.54 13.61 13.78
CA TYR A 659 7.70 14.49 12.65
C TYR A 659 6.96 13.86 11.48
N ASP A 660 6.03 14.61 10.88
CA ASP A 660 5.35 14.17 9.68
C ASP A 660 6.23 14.51 8.46
N PRO A 661 6.93 13.52 7.88
CA PRO A 661 7.98 13.86 6.95
C PRO A 661 7.36 14.32 5.62
N ARG A 662 7.90 15.39 5.05
CA ARG A 662 7.61 15.81 3.66
C ARG A 662 7.95 14.74 2.62
N VAL A 663 8.62 13.65 3.01
CA VAL A 663 9.01 12.56 2.13
C VAL A 663 8.79 11.27 2.90
N PRO A 664 8.14 10.26 2.34
CA PRO A 664 8.16 8.93 2.90
C PRO A 664 9.61 8.43 2.87
N VAL A 665 10.37 8.61 3.95
CA VAL A 665 11.67 7.98 4.07
C VAL A 665 11.40 6.57 4.58
N MET A 666 11.51 5.59 3.68
CA MET A 666 11.64 4.20 4.12
C MET A 666 13.05 4.04 4.70
N LEU A 667 13.19 4.19 6.02
CA LEU A 667 14.38 3.72 6.72
C LEU A 667 14.42 2.20 6.58
N ARG A 668 15.55 1.67 6.10
CA ARG A 668 15.81 0.24 6.02
C ARG A 668 16.84 -0.18 7.04
#